data_AF-A0A366EQF5-F1
#
_entry.id   AF-A0A366EQF5-F1
#
_cell.length_a   1.000
_cell.length_b   1.000
_cell.length_c   1.000
_cell.angle_alpha   90.00
_cell.angle_beta   90.00
_cell.angle_gamma   90.00
#
_symmetry.space_group_name_H-M   'P 1'
#
loop_
_entity.id
_entity.type
_entity.pdbx_description
1 polymer ?
#
loop_
_entity_poly.entity_id
_entity_poly.type
_entity_poly.pdbx_seq_one_letter_code
_entity_poly.pdbx_strand_id
1 'polypeptide(L)'
;MAILRKSPLLDPVWYRQSYPDLRDTPTDVARHYLEHGAAEGRNPGPQFNTAFYLQNNPDAASSGLNPLVHFILHGQKAGVASGPPTGQEVRQQWVRSPDALRREFLDALVARRSAGATEAAASPGRPLPEEEEFARGFDVEFYLESNPDVCEAGINPIVHYLDNGWIEGRDPAPWFGTRYYLKANADVAAAGVNPFWHYIASGAKEGRPARRETDARRRLLEHLDFPETERKRVLVPDRDRIDEDRLDQRLVSALQSASGIVCSISHTCYPSVTAGTELFIGDEQARLNSDGFTYIHISPVYPSNMTFDGSAADECWIVIDGEKIGVASYATIARALRTHAQRASMRRIFVVHSAQGHSTRGLIAICEALDAAHAYYWLHNYSSVCYGDNLLRNNILFCQAPPIGSVACDICIFGGDRERHVGSLKALFDIANFVVVAPSEAARDIWSRASDLPRRSVVVVEHCRLVGAARRPHRDVRPGPPVRVGFLGYPVMHKGWTVFERIVSATRGDSAYQFFHFASAKAIVSTTRIEGVAVDVSRDRRDEMTRALTTHAIDVVVIPALWPETFSYTTFEALAAGCDVLTLADSGNVAAKVSSSQRGRVFPDEESLVGFFTSHQVVDLVRIRASQPNAVSSIVHCGTTAALVADGSIG
;
A
#
# COMPACT_ATOMS: atom_id res chain seq x y z
N MET A 1 -17.09 -17.38 43.30
CA MET A 1 -15.61 -17.52 43.16
C MET A 1 -15.17 -18.25 41.89
N ALA A 2 -15.46 -19.54 41.69
CA ALA A 2 -14.97 -20.29 40.52
C ALA A 2 -15.39 -19.70 39.16
N ILE A 3 -16.59 -19.12 39.08
CA ILE A 3 -17.11 -18.48 37.86
C ILE A 3 -16.32 -17.22 37.47
N LEU A 4 -15.85 -16.44 38.46
CA LEU A 4 -15.05 -15.24 38.23
C LEU A 4 -13.63 -15.59 37.75
N ARG A 5 -13.00 -16.60 38.35
CA ARG A 5 -11.65 -17.05 37.97
C ARG A 5 -11.57 -17.60 36.54
N LYS A 6 -12.68 -18.15 36.03
CA LYS A 6 -12.76 -18.66 34.66
C LYS A 6 -13.17 -17.59 33.64
N SER A 7 -13.55 -16.40 34.11
CA SER A 7 -13.99 -15.33 33.23
C SER A 7 -12.79 -14.59 32.64
N PRO A 8 -12.70 -14.42 31.30
CA PRO A 8 -11.68 -13.57 30.70
C PRO A 8 -11.87 -12.08 31.02
N LEU A 9 -13.03 -11.68 31.56
CA LEU A 9 -13.34 -10.30 31.94
C LEU A 9 -12.74 -9.89 33.28
N LEU A 10 -12.21 -10.84 34.06
CA LEU A 10 -11.43 -10.57 35.27
C LEU A 10 -9.95 -10.80 34.95
N ASP A 11 -9.18 -9.72 34.84
CA ASP A 11 -7.76 -9.74 34.50
C ASP A 11 -6.92 -9.44 35.76
N PRO A 12 -6.30 -10.45 36.39
CA PRO A 12 -5.55 -10.26 37.64
C PRO A 12 -4.30 -9.41 37.51
N VAL A 13 -3.73 -9.28 36.31
CA VAL A 13 -2.53 -8.45 36.07
C VAL A 13 -2.95 -7.00 35.95
N TRP A 14 -3.92 -6.71 35.07
CA TRP A 14 -4.46 -5.38 34.88
C TRP A 14 -5.06 -4.81 36.17
N TYR A 15 -5.80 -5.64 36.93
CA TYR A 15 -6.45 -5.21 38.16
C TYR A 15 -5.43 -4.72 39.21
N ARG A 16 -4.32 -5.43 39.40
CA ARG A 16 -3.26 -5.00 40.35
C ARG A 16 -2.46 -3.80 39.86
N GLN A 17 -2.31 -3.66 38.54
CA GLN A 17 -1.66 -2.48 37.95
C GLN A 17 -2.53 -1.23 38.13
N SER A 18 -3.84 -1.37 37.94
CA SER A 18 -4.83 -0.29 37.97
C SER A 18 -5.22 0.16 39.36
N TYR A 19 -5.07 -0.71 40.37
CA TYR A 19 -5.39 -0.41 41.78
C TYR A 19 -4.14 -0.52 42.66
N PRO A 20 -3.42 0.61 42.88
CA PRO A 20 -2.11 0.61 43.54
C PRO A 20 -2.10 0.03 44.96
N ASP A 21 -3.21 0.11 45.68
CA ASP A 21 -3.39 -0.43 47.04
C ASP A 21 -3.33 -1.97 47.10
N LEU A 22 -3.41 -2.64 45.95
CA LEU A 22 -3.34 -4.10 45.84
C LEU A 22 -2.06 -4.61 45.15
N ARG A 23 -1.13 -3.71 44.81
CA ARG A 23 0.07 -4.04 44.02
C ARG A 23 0.99 -5.04 44.73
N ASP A 24 1.21 -4.84 46.03
CA ASP A 24 2.12 -5.65 46.86
C ASP A 24 1.37 -6.53 47.88
N THR A 25 0.03 -6.55 47.82
CA THR A 25 -0.81 -7.31 48.73
C THR A 25 -1.01 -8.73 48.18
N PRO A 26 -0.69 -9.81 48.93
CA PRO A 26 -0.83 -11.20 48.48
C PRO A 26 -2.30 -11.67 48.52
N THR A 27 -3.20 -10.95 47.85
CA THR A 27 -4.63 -11.24 47.79
C THR A 27 -5.01 -11.84 46.43
N ASP A 28 -5.91 -12.83 46.46
CA ASP A 28 -6.55 -13.38 45.26
C ASP A 28 -7.50 -12.34 44.67
N VAL A 29 -7.24 -11.90 43.42
CA VAL A 29 -8.01 -10.83 42.77
C VAL A 29 -9.48 -11.19 42.60
N ALA A 30 -9.79 -12.44 42.27
CA ALA A 30 -11.18 -12.87 42.09
C ALA A 30 -11.94 -12.87 43.42
N ARG A 31 -11.27 -13.19 44.53
CA ARG A 31 -11.83 -13.07 45.89
C ARG A 31 -12.00 -11.60 46.26
N HIS A 32 -10.97 -10.78 46.09
CA HIS A 32 -11.02 -9.35 46.39
C HIS A 32 -12.16 -8.66 45.64
N TYR A 33 -12.26 -8.88 44.34
CA TYR A 33 -13.31 -8.28 43.52
C TYR A 33 -14.72 -8.71 43.94
N LEU A 34 -14.87 -9.98 44.36
CA LEU A 34 -16.14 -10.53 44.82
C LEU A 34 -16.57 -9.92 46.16
N GLU A 35 -15.64 -9.77 47.11
CA GLU A 35 -15.93 -9.39 48.49
C GLU A 35 -15.92 -7.87 48.72
N HIS A 36 -15.07 -7.13 47.97
CA HIS A 36 -14.84 -5.71 48.19
C HIS A 36 -14.86 -4.89 46.89
N GLY A 37 -14.10 -5.33 45.88
CA GLY A 37 -13.81 -4.51 44.71
C GLY A 37 -15.05 -4.05 43.92
N ALA A 38 -16.07 -4.90 43.79
CA ALA A 38 -17.30 -4.48 43.13
C ALA A 38 -18.12 -3.45 43.92
N ALA A 39 -18.16 -3.56 45.25
CA ALA A 39 -18.85 -2.60 46.12
C ALA A 39 -18.14 -1.23 46.13
N GLU A 40 -16.82 -1.24 45.93
CA GLU A 40 -15.98 -0.04 45.76
C GLU A 40 -16.04 0.53 44.34
N GLY A 41 -16.83 -0.06 43.43
CA GLY A 41 -16.97 0.40 42.04
C GLY A 41 -15.76 0.12 41.15
N ARG A 42 -14.83 -0.74 41.57
CA ARG A 42 -13.65 -1.12 40.77
C ARG A 42 -14.09 -1.97 39.57
N ASN A 43 -13.32 -1.93 38.48
CA ASN A 43 -13.51 -2.74 37.28
C ASN A 43 -12.67 -4.01 37.37
N PRO A 44 -13.19 -5.21 37.06
CA PRO A 44 -12.46 -6.47 37.17
C PRO A 44 -11.41 -6.66 36.07
N GLY A 45 -11.52 -5.89 34.99
CA GLY A 45 -10.62 -5.89 33.84
C GLY A 45 -11.03 -4.78 32.85
N PRO A 46 -10.24 -4.55 31.79
CA PRO A 46 -10.50 -3.44 30.85
C PRO A 46 -11.78 -3.62 30.01
N GLN A 47 -12.35 -4.83 29.99
CA GLN A 47 -13.52 -5.19 29.16
C GLN A 47 -14.86 -5.18 29.93
N PHE A 48 -14.85 -4.75 31.20
CA PHE A 48 -16.05 -4.71 32.02
C PHE A 48 -16.05 -3.47 32.91
N ASN A 49 -17.08 -2.63 32.79
CA ASN A 49 -17.25 -1.44 33.60
C ASN A 49 -18.37 -1.66 34.64
N THR A 50 -17.97 -1.77 35.91
CA THR A 50 -18.85 -2.13 37.02
C THR A 50 -19.94 -1.09 37.26
N ALA A 51 -19.58 0.20 37.26
CA ALA A 51 -20.51 1.29 37.50
C ALA A 51 -21.52 1.42 36.34
N PHE A 52 -21.03 1.38 35.09
CA PHE A 52 -21.87 1.42 33.90
C PHE A 52 -22.86 0.24 33.87
N TYR A 53 -22.38 -0.96 34.19
CA TYR A 53 -23.22 -2.14 34.17
C TYR A 53 -24.35 -2.04 35.21
N LEU A 54 -24.05 -1.60 36.43
CA LEU A 54 -25.06 -1.41 37.48
C LEU A 54 -26.05 -0.28 37.17
N GLN A 55 -25.59 0.82 36.55
CA GLN A 55 -26.44 1.94 36.18
C GLN A 55 -27.49 1.55 35.12
N ASN A 56 -27.09 0.72 34.16
CA ASN A 56 -27.94 0.34 33.03
C ASN A 56 -28.73 -0.95 33.25
N ASN A 57 -28.49 -1.67 34.34
CA ASN A 57 -29.18 -2.92 34.68
C ASN A 57 -29.73 -2.86 36.11
N PRO A 58 -30.91 -2.21 36.31
CA PRO A 58 -31.52 -2.06 37.63
C PRO A 58 -31.85 -3.42 38.32
N ASP A 59 -32.06 -4.48 37.53
CA ASP A 59 -32.23 -5.86 38.02
C ASP A 59 -30.93 -6.40 38.62
N ALA A 60 -29.79 -6.14 37.97
CA ALA A 60 -28.47 -6.49 38.51
C ALA A 60 -28.21 -5.77 39.85
N ALA A 61 -28.53 -4.47 39.91
CA ALA A 61 -28.36 -3.66 41.12
C ALA A 61 -29.25 -4.12 42.29
N SER A 62 -30.47 -4.57 42.01
CA SER A 62 -31.43 -5.05 43.03
C SER A 62 -31.25 -6.54 43.40
N SER A 63 -30.56 -7.32 42.58
CA SER A 63 -30.34 -8.76 42.81
C SER A 63 -29.43 -9.10 44.01
N GLY A 64 -28.59 -8.15 44.45
CA GLY A 64 -27.55 -8.39 45.45
C GLY A 64 -26.40 -9.29 44.97
N LEU A 65 -26.40 -9.72 43.70
CA LEU A 65 -25.29 -10.46 43.12
C LEU A 65 -24.14 -9.53 42.74
N ASN A 66 -22.91 -10.06 42.77
CA ASN A 66 -21.75 -9.33 42.25
C ASN A 66 -21.98 -8.98 40.76
N PRO A 67 -21.70 -7.75 40.30
CA PRO A 67 -22.04 -7.27 38.96
C PRO A 67 -21.51 -8.14 37.82
N LEU A 68 -20.27 -8.63 37.92
CA LEU A 68 -19.69 -9.51 36.90
C LEU A 68 -20.29 -10.92 36.98
N VAL A 69 -20.67 -11.40 38.17
CA VAL A 69 -21.36 -12.69 38.32
C VAL A 69 -22.76 -12.60 37.71
N HIS A 70 -23.50 -11.52 37.98
CA HIS A 70 -24.80 -11.27 37.37
C HIS A 70 -24.70 -11.22 35.84
N PHE A 71 -23.69 -10.51 35.32
CA PHE A 71 -23.43 -10.45 33.89
C PHE A 71 -23.17 -11.83 33.27
N ILE A 72 -22.28 -12.64 33.86
CA ILE A 72 -21.96 -13.97 33.31
C ILE A 72 -23.18 -14.90 33.33
N LEU A 73 -24.01 -14.83 34.38
CA LEU A 73 -25.17 -15.71 34.53
C LEU A 73 -26.36 -15.29 33.66
N HIS A 74 -26.60 -13.99 33.53
CA HIS A 74 -27.82 -13.44 32.94
C HIS A 74 -27.54 -12.46 31.79
N GLY A 75 -26.68 -11.46 32.02
CA GLY A 75 -26.42 -10.38 31.06
C GLY A 75 -25.80 -10.81 29.73
N GLN A 76 -24.84 -11.75 29.77
CA GLN A 76 -24.10 -12.19 28.58
C GLN A 76 -24.98 -12.95 27.58
N LYS A 77 -25.96 -13.72 28.06
CA LYS A 77 -26.93 -14.42 27.20
C LYS A 77 -28.02 -13.48 26.67
N ALA A 78 -28.34 -12.42 27.40
CA ALA A 78 -29.31 -11.41 27.03
C ALA A 78 -28.73 -10.31 26.11
N GLY A 79 -27.43 -10.38 25.77
CA GLY A 79 -26.77 -9.40 24.90
C GLY A 79 -26.60 -8.02 25.53
N VAL A 80 -26.63 -7.94 26.86
CA VAL A 80 -26.45 -6.68 27.60
C VAL A 80 -25.01 -6.19 27.46
N ALA A 81 -24.79 -4.89 27.36
CA ALA A 81 -23.45 -4.32 27.27
C ALA A 81 -22.70 -4.42 28.62
N SER A 82 -21.45 -4.92 28.61
CA SER A 82 -20.58 -5.02 29.80
C SER A 82 -19.85 -3.70 30.14
N GLY A 83 -19.96 -2.69 29.29
CA GLY A 83 -19.36 -1.36 29.44
C GLY A 83 -19.87 -0.40 28.35
N PRO A 84 -19.51 0.89 28.42
CA PRO A 84 -19.76 1.80 27.31
C PRO A 84 -19.01 1.28 26.06
N PRO A 85 -19.53 1.53 24.84
CA PRO A 85 -18.85 1.11 23.62
C PRO A 85 -17.43 1.70 23.60
N THR A 86 -16.44 0.85 23.37
CA THR A 86 -15.04 1.27 23.27
C THR A 86 -14.87 2.23 22.10
N GLY A 87 -13.85 3.11 22.15
CA GLY A 87 -13.52 3.99 21.02
C GLY A 87 -13.37 3.22 19.70
N GLN A 88 -12.92 1.96 19.75
CA GLN A 88 -12.81 1.07 18.59
C GLN A 88 -14.17 0.54 18.09
N GLU A 89 -15.13 0.25 18.97
CA GLU A 89 -16.50 -0.15 18.60
C GLU A 89 -17.30 1.03 18.04
N VAL A 90 -17.16 2.22 18.64
CA VAL A 90 -17.72 3.47 18.12
C VAL A 90 -17.11 3.79 16.74
N ARG A 91 -15.79 3.67 16.59
CA ARG A 91 -15.09 3.80 15.30
C ARG A 91 -15.65 2.83 14.28
N GLN A 92 -15.79 1.54 14.60
CA GLN A 92 -16.31 0.56 13.66
C GLN A 92 -17.77 0.84 13.27
N GLN A 93 -18.60 1.35 14.19
CA GLN A 93 -19.98 1.72 13.89
C GLN A 93 -20.05 2.94 12.96
N TRP A 94 -19.20 3.94 13.17
CA TRP A 94 -19.18 5.18 12.42
C TRP A 94 -18.46 5.09 11.07
N VAL A 95 -17.37 4.34 10.99
CA VAL A 95 -16.69 4.00 9.73
C VAL A 95 -17.58 3.13 8.84
N ARG A 96 -18.44 2.29 9.42
CA ARG A 96 -19.42 1.48 8.64
C ARG A 96 -20.59 2.28 8.10
N SER A 97 -20.88 3.47 8.65
CA SER A 97 -21.98 4.32 8.16
C SER A 97 -21.67 5.82 8.28
N PRO A 98 -20.68 6.35 7.53
CA PRO A 98 -20.38 7.78 7.53
C PRO A 98 -21.59 8.62 7.09
N ASP A 99 -22.44 8.06 6.23
CA ASP A 99 -23.66 8.71 5.77
C ASP A 99 -24.72 8.86 6.87
N ALA A 100 -24.74 7.97 7.88
CA ALA A 100 -25.62 8.16 9.03
C ALA A 100 -25.16 9.36 9.88
N LEU A 101 -23.85 9.51 10.12
CA LEU A 101 -23.30 10.66 10.83
C LEU A 101 -23.53 11.98 10.09
N ARG A 102 -23.36 11.96 8.76
CA ARG A 102 -23.65 13.13 7.91
C ARG A 102 -25.13 13.51 8.00
N ARG A 103 -26.05 12.54 7.93
CA ARG A 103 -27.48 12.80 8.09
C ARG A 103 -27.80 13.37 9.46
N GLU A 104 -27.29 12.77 10.53
CA GLU A 104 -27.48 13.27 11.90
C GLU A 104 -27.02 14.73 12.05
N PHE A 105 -25.85 15.07 11.50
CA PHE A 105 -25.34 16.43 11.46
C PHE A 105 -26.26 17.39 10.68
N LEU A 106 -26.69 16.99 9.47
CA LEU A 106 -27.55 17.82 8.62
C LEU A 106 -28.92 18.04 9.26
N ASP A 107 -29.50 17.00 9.84
CA ASP A 107 -30.77 17.06 10.57
C ASP A 107 -30.66 18.00 11.77
N ALA A 108 -29.55 17.96 12.51
CA ALA A 108 -29.29 18.86 13.62
C ALA A 108 -29.21 20.33 13.19
N LEU A 109 -28.60 20.64 12.03
CA LEU A 109 -28.54 22.00 11.49
C LEU A 109 -29.92 22.50 11.04
N VAL A 110 -30.69 21.65 10.35
CA VAL A 110 -32.08 21.97 9.96
C VAL A 110 -32.92 22.26 11.20
N ALA A 111 -32.81 21.44 12.24
CA ALA A 111 -33.52 21.62 13.50
C ALA A 111 -33.13 22.94 14.21
N ARG A 112 -31.83 23.26 14.28
CA ARG A 112 -31.33 24.52 14.87
C ARG A 112 -31.88 25.76 14.17
N ARG A 113 -31.96 25.75 12.83
CA ARG A 113 -32.57 26.86 12.07
C ARG A 113 -34.07 26.97 12.31
N SER A 114 -34.75 25.83 12.40
CA SER A 114 -36.21 25.76 12.58
C SER A 114 -36.63 26.21 13.98
N ALA A 115 -35.79 25.98 14.99
CA ALA A 115 -36.04 26.40 16.38
C ALA A 115 -35.87 27.91 16.62
N GLY A 116 -35.23 28.64 15.70
CA GLY A 116 -34.92 30.07 15.84
C GLY A 116 -35.69 31.02 14.90
N ALA A 117 -36.57 30.50 14.04
CA ALA A 117 -37.27 31.28 13.03
C ALA A 117 -38.68 31.72 13.48
N THR A 118 -39.05 32.99 13.23
CA THR A 118 -40.44 33.44 13.27
C THR A 118 -41.20 32.92 12.05
N GLU A 119 -42.53 32.76 12.12
CA GLU A 119 -43.37 32.17 11.05
C GLU A 119 -43.17 32.82 9.65
N ALA A 120 -42.72 34.08 9.59
CA ALA A 120 -42.44 34.80 8.34
C ALA A 120 -41.05 34.52 7.72
N ALA A 121 -40.16 33.81 8.44
CA ALA A 121 -38.77 33.55 8.06
C ALA A 121 -38.40 32.05 8.15
N ALA A 122 -39.39 31.16 8.01
CA ALA A 122 -39.17 29.71 8.06
C ALA A 122 -38.14 29.29 6.99
N SER A 123 -36.98 28.81 7.44
CA SER A 123 -35.95 28.25 6.59
C SER A 123 -36.42 26.95 5.93
N PRO A 124 -35.80 26.54 4.80
CA PRO A 124 -36.14 25.27 4.16
C PRO A 124 -36.04 24.12 5.17
N GLY A 125 -37.05 23.24 5.21
CA GLY A 125 -37.02 21.99 6.00
C GLY A 125 -36.04 20.94 5.45
N ARG A 126 -35.02 21.38 4.71
CA ARG A 126 -33.97 20.57 4.10
C ARG A 126 -32.60 21.23 4.33
N PRO A 127 -31.51 20.45 4.29
CA PRO A 127 -30.16 20.99 4.38
C PRO A 127 -29.87 22.00 3.27
N LEU A 128 -29.04 23.01 3.58
CA LEU A 128 -28.55 23.95 2.55
C LEU A 128 -27.41 23.30 1.74
N PRO A 129 -27.19 23.71 0.47
CA PRO A 129 -26.16 23.12 -0.38
C PRO A 129 -24.75 23.12 0.23
N GLU A 130 -24.37 24.22 0.89
CA GLU A 130 -23.09 24.39 1.58
C GLU A 130 -22.96 23.47 2.81
N GLU A 131 -24.06 23.11 3.47
CA GLU A 131 -24.08 22.18 4.61
C GLU A 131 -23.85 20.76 4.15
N GLU A 132 -24.53 20.38 3.07
CA GLU A 132 -24.30 19.09 2.43
C GLU A 132 -22.86 19.00 1.92
N GLU A 133 -22.32 20.07 1.33
CA GLU A 133 -20.94 20.09 0.85
C GLU A 133 -19.93 20.06 2.00
N PHE A 134 -20.21 20.72 3.13
CA PHE A 134 -19.40 20.62 4.35
C PHE A 134 -19.39 19.19 4.89
N ALA A 135 -20.56 18.57 5.07
CA ALA A 135 -20.70 17.22 5.58
C ALA A 135 -20.04 16.18 4.65
N ARG A 136 -20.15 16.41 3.33
CA ARG A 136 -19.54 15.56 2.30
C ARG A 136 -18.02 15.74 2.21
N GLY A 137 -17.54 16.96 2.44
CA GLY A 137 -16.12 17.28 2.41
C GLY A 137 -15.38 16.79 3.65
N PHE A 138 -16.06 16.67 4.78
CA PHE A 138 -15.49 16.18 6.03
C PHE A 138 -15.13 14.69 5.95
N ASP A 139 -13.90 14.34 6.33
CA ASP A 139 -13.41 12.96 6.31
C ASP A 139 -13.45 12.38 7.73
N VAL A 140 -14.52 11.62 8.00
CA VAL A 140 -14.80 11.02 9.31
C VAL A 140 -13.69 10.07 9.74
N GLU A 141 -13.18 9.25 8.83
CA GLU A 141 -12.17 8.24 9.15
C GLU A 141 -10.83 8.93 9.46
N PHE A 142 -10.37 9.81 8.56
CA PHE A 142 -9.16 10.60 8.79
C PHE A 142 -9.24 11.40 10.10
N TYR A 143 -10.39 12.01 10.39
CA TYR A 143 -10.54 12.82 11.58
C TYR A 143 -10.44 11.98 12.85
N LEU A 144 -11.10 10.83 12.92
CA LEU A 144 -11.04 9.96 14.10
C LEU A 144 -9.67 9.30 14.25
N GLU A 145 -8.99 8.96 13.16
CA GLU A 145 -7.61 8.44 13.20
C GLU A 145 -6.62 9.49 13.71
N SER A 146 -6.76 10.73 13.25
CA SER A 146 -5.90 11.84 13.68
C SER A 146 -6.21 12.32 15.10
N ASN A 147 -7.39 11.96 15.63
CA ASN A 147 -7.92 12.45 16.91
C ASN A 147 -8.51 11.31 17.76
N PRO A 148 -7.66 10.43 18.33
CA PRO A 148 -8.12 9.29 19.14
C PRO A 148 -8.96 9.70 20.35
N ASP A 149 -8.71 10.89 20.91
CA ASP A 149 -9.48 11.46 22.02
C ASP A 149 -10.96 11.69 21.67
N VAL A 150 -11.24 12.16 20.45
CA VAL A 150 -12.62 12.35 19.96
C VAL A 150 -13.30 10.99 19.75
N CYS A 151 -12.53 10.02 19.24
CA CYS A 151 -12.98 8.66 19.03
C CYS A 151 -13.34 7.96 20.35
N GLU A 152 -12.49 8.09 21.36
CA GLU A 152 -12.70 7.52 22.69
C GLU A 152 -13.85 8.18 23.44
N ALA A 153 -14.04 9.50 23.25
CA ALA A 153 -15.13 10.24 23.86
C ALA A 153 -16.52 9.95 23.25
N GLY A 154 -16.58 9.26 22.10
CA GLY A 154 -17.84 8.97 21.44
C GLY A 154 -18.60 10.22 20.99
N ILE A 155 -17.88 11.30 20.65
CA ILE A 155 -18.46 12.54 20.13
C ILE A 155 -18.55 12.48 18.61
N ASN A 156 -19.70 12.86 18.03
CA ASN A 156 -19.86 12.97 16.58
C ASN A 156 -18.75 13.87 16.00
N PRO A 157 -17.87 13.36 15.12
CA PRO A 157 -16.66 14.07 14.73
C PRO A 157 -16.92 15.31 13.88
N ILE A 158 -18.01 15.34 13.11
CA ILE A 158 -18.41 16.50 12.30
C ILE A 158 -18.85 17.64 13.24
N VAL A 159 -19.64 17.31 14.26
CA VAL A 159 -20.09 18.26 15.29
C VAL A 159 -18.90 18.75 16.11
N HIS A 160 -18.04 17.84 16.56
CA HIS A 160 -16.83 18.19 17.31
C HIS A 160 -15.97 19.18 16.51
N TYR A 161 -15.75 18.91 15.23
CA TYR A 161 -14.96 19.81 14.41
C TYR A 161 -15.63 21.18 14.22
N LEU A 162 -16.94 21.23 13.99
CA LEU A 162 -17.68 22.48 13.84
C LEU A 162 -17.57 23.37 15.08
N ASP A 163 -17.72 22.76 16.27
CA ASP A 163 -17.83 23.49 17.53
C ASP A 163 -16.44 23.79 18.14
N ASN A 164 -15.48 22.86 18.07
CA ASN A 164 -14.19 22.97 18.78
C ASN A 164 -12.97 22.68 17.90
N GLY A 165 -13.03 21.65 17.06
CA GLY A 165 -11.85 21.11 16.39
C GLY A 165 -11.11 22.11 15.49
N TRP A 166 -11.83 23.01 14.82
CA TRP A 166 -11.20 24.06 14.01
C TRP A 166 -10.46 25.11 14.85
N ILE A 167 -10.93 25.40 16.06
CA ILE A 167 -10.30 26.32 17.02
C ILE A 167 -8.99 25.72 17.54
N GLU A 168 -8.99 24.41 17.78
CA GLU A 168 -7.81 23.63 18.18
C GLU A 168 -6.81 23.45 17.02
N GLY A 169 -7.21 23.84 15.81
CA GLY A 169 -6.41 23.75 14.60
C GLY A 169 -6.28 22.32 14.07
N ARG A 170 -7.24 21.44 14.37
CA ARG A 170 -7.33 20.08 13.81
C ARG A 170 -7.73 20.15 12.35
N ASP A 171 -7.22 19.24 11.52
CA ASP A 171 -7.60 19.19 10.10
C ASP A 171 -8.87 18.34 9.93
N PRO A 172 -9.93 18.81 9.23
CA PRO A 172 -11.17 18.07 9.03
C PRO A 172 -11.08 16.98 7.94
N ALA A 173 -10.05 17.06 7.11
CA ALA A 173 -9.83 16.17 5.98
C ALA A 173 -8.36 16.20 5.53
N PRO A 174 -7.84 15.14 4.88
CA PRO A 174 -6.45 15.10 4.41
C PRO A 174 -6.14 16.17 3.35
N TRP A 175 -7.16 16.73 2.71
CA TRP A 175 -7.04 17.75 1.67
C TRP A 175 -7.22 19.20 2.16
N PHE A 176 -7.57 19.43 3.44
CA PHE A 176 -7.74 20.77 4.01
C PHE A 176 -6.84 20.97 5.25
N GLY A 177 -6.12 22.08 5.30
CA GLY A 177 -5.25 22.42 6.43
C GLY A 177 -5.80 23.59 7.24
N THR A 178 -6.36 23.36 8.42
CA THR A 178 -7.02 24.40 9.24
C THR A 178 -6.07 25.51 9.62
N ARG A 179 -4.91 25.15 10.19
CA ARG A 179 -3.88 26.13 10.59
C ARG A 179 -3.28 26.84 9.39
N TYR A 180 -3.13 26.13 8.28
CA TYR A 180 -2.64 26.75 7.05
C TYR A 180 -3.63 27.80 6.54
N TYR A 181 -4.90 27.42 6.42
CA TYR A 181 -5.93 28.24 5.83
C TYR A 181 -6.11 29.54 6.62
N LEU A 182 -6.16 29.45 7.95
CA LEU A 182 -6.22 30.64 8.82
C LEU A 182 -4.97 31.52 8.70
N LYS A 183 -3.78 30.91 8.60
CA LYS A 183 -2.53 31.67 8.42
C LYS A 183 -2.44 32.36 7.06
N ALA A 184 -2.93 31.72 6.00
CA ALA A 184 -2.92 32.26 4.64
C ALA A 184 -4.02 33.30 4.41
N ASN A 185 -5.12 33.23 5.17
CA ASN A 185 -6.31 34.06 5.03
C ASN A 185 -6.58 34.83 6.32
N ALA A 186 -5.80 35.90 6.52
CA ALA A 186 -5.85 36.70 7.74
C ALA A 186 -7.22 37.36 7.97
N ASP A 187 -7.97 37.63 6.91
CA ASP A 187 -9.36 38.11 6.95
C ASP A 187 -10.32 37.09 7.57
N VAL A 188 -10.20 35.81 7.19
CA VAL A 188 -10.99 34.71 7.75
C VAL A 188 -10.66 34.50 9.22
N ALA A 189 -9.37 34.55 9.56
CA ALA A 189 -8.90 34.43 10.93
C ALA A 189 -9.41 35.60 11.81
N ALA A 190 -9.33 36.84 11.32
CA ALA A 190 -9.82 38.01 12.03
C ALA A 190 -11.34 38.00 12.23
N ALA A 191 -12.09 37.43 11.27
CA ALA A 191 -13.54 37.28 11.36
C ALA A 191 -13.99 36.16 12.31
N GLY A 192 -13.07 35.30 12.79
CA GLY A 192 -13.41 34.18 13.67
C GLY A 192 -14.34 33.15 13.03
N VAL A 193 -14.32 33.03 11.70
CA VAL A 193 -15.18 32.11 10.94
C VAL A 193 -14.49 30.75 10.85
N ASN A 194 -15.28 29.67 10.97
CA ASN A 194 -14.78 28.31 10.74
C ASN A 194 -14.13 28.22 9.35
N PRO A 195 -12.82 27.92 9.24
CA PRO A 195 -12.06 28.03 8.00
C PRO A 195 -12.52 27.01 6.95
N PHE A 196 -12.94 25.83 7.39
CA PHE A 196 -13.44 24.80 6.48
C PHE A 196 -14.79 25.19 5.90
N TRP A 197 -15.68 25.72 6.74
CA TRP A 197 -16.96 26.26 6.28
C TRP A 197 -16.76 27.40 5.29
N HIS A 198 -15.90 28.37 5.62
CA HIS A 198 -15.57 29.47 4.72
C HIS A 198 -15.04 28.97 3.38
N TYR A 199 -14.13 27.98 3.40
CA TYR A 199 -13.58 27.41 2.18
C TYR A 199 -14.67 26.77 1.29
N ILE A 200 -15.55 25.96 1.88
CA ILE A 200 -16.67 25.32 1.16
C ILE A 200 -17.62 26.37 0.58
N ALA A 201 -18.02 27.37 1.37
CA ALA A 201 -19.01 28.35 0.97
C ALA A 201 -18.48 29.32 -0.11
N SER A 202 -17.22 29.74 0.01
CA SER A 202 -16.68 30.85 -0.80
C SER A 202 -15.21 30.68 -1.17
N GLY A 203 -14.36 30.25 -0.24
CA GLY A 203 -12.90 30.24 -0.45
C GLY A 203 -12.42 29.43 -1.65
N ALA A 204 -13.06 28.29 -1.95
CA ALA A 204 -12.76 27.51 -3.14
C ALA A 204 -13.04 28.28 -4.43
N LYS A 205 -14.16 29.01 -4.50
CA LYS A 205 -14.55 29.84 -5.66
C LYS A 205 -13.64 31.06 -5.82
N GLU A 206 -13.09 31.54 -4.71
CA GLU A 206 -12.11 32.63 -4.68
C GLU A 206 -10.69 32.17 -5.04
N GLY A 207 -10.48 30.86 -5.28
CA GLY A 207 -9.16 30.31 -5.60
C GLY A 207 -8.20 30.27 -4.41
N ARG A 208 -8.71 30.37 -3.17
CA ARG A 208 -7.87 30.28 -1.96
C ARG A 208 -7.44 28.83 -1.75
N PRO A 209 -6.14 28.52 -1.63
CA PRO A 209 -5.70 27.14 -1.45
C PRO A 209 -6.20 26.55 -0.12
N ALA A 210 -6.82 25.37 -0.17
CA ALA A 210 -7.28 24.62 1.00
C ALA A 210 -6.14 24.17 1.93
N ARG A 211 -4.95 23.97 1.38
CA ARG A 211 -3.81 23.32 2.03
C ARG A 211 -2.51 23.80 1.36
N ARG A 212 -1.36 23.73 2.04
CA ARG A 212 -0.08 23.94 1.33
C ARG A 212 0.18 22.75 0.45
N GLU A 213 0.64 23.04 -0.75
CA GLU A 213 1.06 22.03 -1.72
C GLU A 213 2.08 21.03 -1.12
N THR A 214 3.00 21.52 -0.30
CA THR A 214 4.03 20.71 0.36
C THR A 214 3.54 19.93 1.57
N ASP A 215 2.31 20.10 2.06
CA ASP A 215 1.89 19.51 3.34
C ASP A 215 1.86 17.98 3.32
N ALA A 216 1.62 17.35 2.17
CA ALA A 216 1.71 15.89 2.04
C ALA A 216 3.16 15.41 2.24
N ARG A 217 4.13 16.02 1.55
CA ARG A 217 5.56 15.71 1.70
C ARG A 217 6.08 16.08 3.09
N ARG A 218 5.64 17.21 3.63
CA ARG A 218 5.99 17.67 4.98
C ARG A 218 5.51 16.69 6.05
N ARG A 219 4.29 16.18 5.95
CA ARG A 219 3.78 15.17 6.89
C ARG A 219 4.62 13.88 6.85
N LEU A 220 5.04 13.43 5.67
CA LEU A 220 5.97 12.31 5.57
C LEU A 220 7.35 12.64 6.17
N LEU A 221 7.86 13.85 5.98
CA LEU A 221 9.12 14.29 6.58
C LEU A 221 9.03 14.38 8.13
N GLU A 222 7.89 14.79 8.67
CA GLU A 222 7.63 14.88 10.11
C GLU A 222 7.48 13.49 10.76
N HIS A 223 7.09 12.47 9.98
CA HIS A 223 6.89 11.09 10.42
C HIS A 223 7.76 10.12 9.60
N LEU A 224 9.03 10.48 9.36
CA LEU A 224 9.93 9.60 8.63
C LEU A 224 10.15 8.31 9.41
N ASP A 225 9.65 7.22 8.86
CA ASP A 225 10.01 5.88 9.30
C ASP A 225 11.45 5.61 8.87
N PHE A 226 12.36 5.64 9.83
CA PHE A 226 13.74 5.20 9.59
C PHE A 226 13.69 3.72 9.22
N PRO A 227 14.32 3.33 8.10
CA PRO A 227 14.27 1.95 7.67
C PRO A 227 14.87 1.03 8.72
N GLU A 228 14.34 -0.18 8.82
CA GLU A 228 14.93 -1.21 9.67
C GLU A 228 16.26 -1.67 9.06
N THR A 229 17.35 -1.26 9.71
CA THR A 229 18.73 -1.61 9.32
C THR A 229 19.21 -2.91 9.95
N GLU A 230 18.34 -3.56 10.72
CA GLU A 230 18.53 -4.86 11.34
C GLU A 230 17.40 -5.82 10.98
N ARG A 231 17.69 -7.13 11.05
CA ARG A 231 16.66 -8.15 10.81
C ARG A 231 15.80 -8.34 12.05
N LYS A 232 14.49 -8.16 11.91
CA LYS A 232 13.52 -8.61 12.92
C LYS A 232 13.54 -10.13 13.03
N ARG A 233 13.59 -10.64 14.27
CA ARG A 233 13.43 -12.07 14.54
C ARG A 233 11.99 -12.48 14.30
N VAL A 234 11.78 -13.35 13.32
CA VAL A 234 10.51 -14.04 13.07
C VAL A 234 10.63 -15.46 13.59
N LEU A 235 9.66 -15.91 14.39
CA LEU A 235 9.61 -17.29 14.85
C LEU A 235 9.02 -18.16 13.75
N VAL A 236 9.85 -19.05 13.19
CA VAL A 236 9.38 -20.11 12.29
C VAL A 236 8.92 -21.29 13.14
N PRO A 237 7.67 -21.77 13.00
CA PRO A 237 7.21 -22.99 13.64
C PRO A 237 8.00 -24.22 13.15
N ASP A 238 8.30 -25.17 14.04
CA ASP A 238 9.06 -26.38 13.66
C ASP A 238 8.37 -27.21 12.57
N ARG A 239 7.04 -27.19 12.52
CA ARG A 239 6.26 -27.85 11.46
C ARG A 239 6.53 -27.32 10.05
N ASP A 240 6.99 -26.07 9.94
CA ASP A 240 7.27 -25.42 8.67
C ASP A 240 8.73 -25.65 8.25
N ARG A 241 9.60 -26.08 9.18
CA ARG A 241 10.98 -26.46 8.89
C ARG A 241 11.03 -27.82 8.21
N ILE A 242 11.91 -27.94 7.23
CA ILE A 242 12.21 -29.22 6.57
C ILE A 242 13.66 -29.59 6.85
N ASP A 243 13.88 -30.87 7.13
CA ASP A 243 15.22 -31.43 7.23
C ASP A 243 15.81 -31.73 5.84
N GLU A 244 17.07 -32.14 5.85
CA GLU A 244 17.83 -32.46 4.65
C GLU A 244 17.22 -33.64 3.88
N ASP A 245 16.83 -34.71 4.57
CA ASP A 245 16.24 -35.91 3.95
C ASP A 245 14.94 -35.58 3.20
N ARG A 246 14.06 -34.76 3.81
CA ARG A 246 12.82 -34.34 3.17
C ARG A 246 13.09 -33.43 1.98
N LEU A 247 14.03 -32.50 2.07
CA LEU A 247 14.41 -31.64 0.94
C LEU A 247 14.98 -32.47 -0.21
N ASP A 248 15.86 -33.42 0.09
CA ASP A 248 16.48 -34.34 -0.87
C ASP A 248 15.42 -35.17 -1.60
N GLN A 249 14.46 -35.76 -0.89
CA GLN A 249 13.37 -36.51 -1.52
C GLN A 249 12.57 -35.67 -2.50
N ARG A 250 12.25 -34.41 -2.12
CA ARG A 250 11.50 -33.49 -2.98
C ARG A 250 12.31 -33.09 -4.21
N LEU A 251 13.61 -32.81 -4.05
CA LEU A 251 14.49 -32.44 -5.16
C LEU A 251 14.75 -33.60 -6.12
N VAL A 252 15.03 -34.80 -5.59
CA VAL A 252 15.20 -36.00 -6.39
C VAL A 252 13.97 -36.23 -7.25
N SER A 253 12.77 -36.15 -6.65
CA SER A 253 11.49 -36.29 -7.35
C SER A 253 11.31 -35.25 -8.45
N ALA A 254 11.56 -33.98 -8.15
CA ALA A 254 11.42 -32.89 -9.12
C ALA A 254 12.41 -33.00 -10.29
N LEU A 255 13.65 -33.45 -10.02
CA LEU A 255 14.73 -33.53 -11.00
C LEU A 255 14.76 -34.85 -11.80
N GLN A 256 13.82 -35.78 -11.60
CA GLN A 256 13.86 -37.10 -12.28
C GLN A 256 13.81 -36.96 -13.81
N SER A 257 12.95 -36.10 -14.32
CA SER A 257 12.73 -35.87 -15.76
C SER A 257 13.19 -34.49 -16.25
N ALA A 258 13.81 -33.69 -15.39
CA ALA A 258 14.16 -32.31 -15.70
C ALA A 258 15.35 -32.24 -16.66
N SER A 259 15.22 -31.40 -17.71
CA SER A 259 16.29 -31.07 -18.64
C SER A 259 17.25 -30.02 -18.07
N GLY A 260 16.80 -29.28 -17.06
CA GLY A 260 17.55 -28.24 -16.37
C GLY A 260 16.94 -27.87 -15.02
N ILE A 261 17.66 -27.05 -14.29
CA ILE A 261 17.29 -26.53 -12.98
C ILE A 261 17.49 -25.01 -12.97
N VAL A 262 16.52 -24.30 -12.41
CA VAL A 262 16.60 -22.87 -12.14
C VAL A 262 16.51 -22.66 -10.63
N CYS A 263 17.46 -21.93 -10.07
CA CYS A 263 17.38 -21.42 -8.72
C CYS A 263 17.07 -19.93 -8.75
N SER A 264 15.87 -19.58 -8.32
CA SER A 264 15.31 -18.24 -8.34
C SER A 264 15.27 -17.62 -6.95
N ILE A 265 15.74 -16.39 -6.84
CA ILE A 265 15.86 -15.65 -5.58
C ILE A 265 14.94 -14.42 -5.63
N SER A 266 14.10 -14.21 -4.62
CA SER A 266 13.38 -12.95 -4.43
C SER A 266 13.12 -12.65 -2.95
N HIS A 267 12.71 -11.42 -2.67
CA HIS A 267 12.42 -10.93 -1.34
C HIS A 267 11.10 -11.46 -0.72
N THR A 268 10.24 -12.16 -1.47
CA THR A 268 8.99 -12.72 -0.95
C THR A 268 8.69 -14.12 -1.48
N CYS A 269 7.95 -14.90 -0.70
CA CYS A 269 7.44 -16.20 -1.14
C CYS A 269 6.32 -15.98 -2.16
N TYR A 270 6.67 -15.91 -3.46
CA TYR A 270 5.79 -15.45 -4.53
C TYR A 270 4.41 -16.16 -4.63
N PRO A 271 4.22 -17.45 -4.27
CA PRO A 271 2.88 -18.06 -4.30
C PRO A 271 1.95 -17.51 -3.22
N SER A 272 2.49 -16.82 -2.22
CA SER A 272 1.74 -16.27 -1.07
C SER A 272 1.45 -14.77 -1.20
N VAL A 273 1.97 -14.11 -2.23
CA VAL A 273 1.88 -12.65 -2.42
C VAL A 273 1.52 -12.34 -3.87
N THR A 274 0.55 -11.46 -4.08
CA THR A 274 0.16 -11.01 -5.42
C THR A 274 0.62 -9.57 -5.64
N ALA A 275 1.72 -9.40 -6.35
CA ALA A 275 2.23 -8.12 -6.81
C ALA A 275 2.98 -8.28 -8.16
N GLY A 276 3.42 -7.17 -8.76
CA GLY A 276 3.96 -7.17 -10.13
C GLY A 276 5.16 -8.12 -10.32
N THR A 277 6.11 -8.11 -9.38
CA THR A 277 7.29 -8.98 -9.40
C THR A 277 6.91 -10.44 -9.18
N GLU A 278 6.00 -10.73 -8.26
CA GLU A 278 5.56 -12.09 -7.92
C GLU A 278 4.74 -12.71 -9.05
N LEU A 279 3.91 -11.92 -9.73
CA LEU A 279 3.22 -12.33 -10.96
C LEU A 279 4.24 -12.66 -12.05
N PHE A 280 5.28 -11.83 -12.22
CA PHE A 280 6.37 -12.13 -13.16
C PHE A 280 7.09 -13.45 -12.83
N ILE A 281 7.43 -13.69 -11.56
CA ILE A 281 8.11 -14.93 -11.13
C ILE A 281 7.22 -16.14 -11.41
N GLY A 282 5.91 -16.02 -11.16
CA GLY A 282 4.95 -17.06 -11.48
C GLY A 282 4.84 -17.35 -12.99
N ASP A 283 4.87 -16.31 -13.83
CA ASP A 283 4.85 -16.45 -15.30
C ASP A 283 6.15 -17.08 -15.81
N GLU A 284 7.30 -16.65 -15.27
CA GLU A 284 8.62 -17.19 -15.56
C GLU A 284 8.71 -18.67 -15.20
N GLN A 285 8.29 -19.04 -14.00
CA GLN A 285 8.26 -20.43 -13.56
C GLN A 285 7.44 -21.29 -14.53
N ALA A 286 6.20 -20.88 -14.83
CA ALA A 286 5.32 -21.68 -15.69
C ALA A 286 5.95 -21.94 -17.06
N ARG A 287 6.63 -20.93 -17.61
CA ARG A 287 7.31 -21.06 -18.90
C ARG A 287 8.51 -22.01 -18.84
N LEU A 288 9.36 -21.86 -17.82
CA LEU A 288 10.52 -22.74 -17.64
C LEU A 288 10.11 -24.19 -17.36
N ASN A 289 9.04 -24.40 -16.58
CA ASN A 289 8.47 -25.73 -16.40
C ASN A 289 7.97 -26.33 -17.72
N SER A 290 7.31 -25.53 -18.58
CA SER A 290 6.89 -26.01 -19.90
C SER A 290 8.06 -26.36 -20.82
N ASP A 291 9.23 -25.72 -20.60
CA ASP A 291 10.47 -26.01 -21.32
C ASP A 291 11.29 -27.15 -20.67
N GLY A 292 10.73 -27.82 -19.65
CA GLY A 292 11.30 -29.00 -19.00
C GLY A 292 12.26 -28.71 -17.84
N PHE A 293 12.33 -27.48 -17.34
CA PHE A 293 13.14 -27.13 -16.17
C PHE A 293 12.37 -27.37 -14.86
N THR A 294 13.07 -27.82 -13.83
CA THR A 294 12.63 -27.67 -12.44
C THR A 294 12.95 -26.27 -11.94
N TYR A 295 12.00 -25.62 -11.28
CA TYR A 295 12.14 -24.26 -10.75
C TYR A 295 12.13 -24.29 -9.22
N ILE A 296 13.27 -23.99 -8.61
CA ILE A 296 13.42 -23.86 -7.17
C ILE A 296 13.47 -22.38 -6.85
N HIS A 297 12.50 -21.91 -6.08
CA HIS A 297 12.43 -20.53 -5.65
C HIS A 297 12.74 -20.41 -4.15
N ILE A 298 13.55 -19.42 -3.80
CA ILE A 298 14.07 -19.19 -2.46
C ILE A 298 13.82 -17.73 -2.09
N SER A 299 13.21 -17.52 -0.93
CA SER A 299 12.95 -16.18 -0.38
C SER A 299 13.26 -16.12 1.10
N PRO A 300 13.61 -14.95 1.66
CA PRO A 300 14.02 -14.87 3.05
C PRO A 300 12.81 -15.07 3.96
N VAL A 301 13.02 -15.68 5.11
CA VAL A 301 12.02 -15.69 6.19
C VAL A 301 11.85 -14.29 6.79
N TYR A 302 12.93 -13.50 6.77
CA TYR A 302 13.01 -12.17 7.36
C TYR A 302 12.91 -11.10 6.27
N PRO A 303 11.72 -10.50 6.06
CA PRO A 303 11.60 -9.41 5.11
C PRO A 303 12.42 -8.21 5.60
N SER A 304 13.19 -7.62 4.70
CA SER A 304 13.91 -6.36 4.92
C SER A 304 14.29 -5.80 3.55
N ASN A 305 14.40 -4.48 3.45
CA ASN A 305 14.86 -3.82 2.24
C ASN A 305 16.38 -3.94 2.04
N MET A 306 17.13 -4.29 3.09
CA MET A 306 18.57 -4.45 3.03
C MET A 306 18.96 -5.89 2.72
N THR A 307 20.04 -6.03 1.95
CA THR A 307 20.86 -7.25 1.89
C THR A 307 21.92 -7.20 2.98
N PHE A 308 22.18 -8.33 3.63
CA PHE A 308 23.08 -8.43 4.78
C PHE A 308 24.23 -9.40 4.53
N ASP A 309 25.40 -9.13 5.09
CA ASP A 309 26.50 -10.10 5.18
C ASP A 309 26.24 -11.13 6.31
N GLY A 310 25.18 -11.94 6.13
CA GLY A 310 24.68 -12.92 7.10
C GLY A 310 25.40 -14.27 7.06
N SER A 311 24.84 -15.26 7.75
CA SER A 311 25.38 -16.63 7.78
C SER A 311 24.76 -17.51 6.69
N ALA A 312 25.45 -18.59 6.31
CA ALA A 312 24.84 -19.67 5.53
C ALA A 312 23.87 -20.53 6.36
N ALA A 313 23.85 -20.37 7.69
CA ALA A 313 22.88 -21.02 8.57
C ALA A 313 21.51 -20.33 8.60
N ASP A 314 21.38 -19.14 7.99
CA ASP A 314 20.12 -18.39 7.97
C ASP A 314 19.02 -19.14 7.19
N GLU A 315 17.78 -19.01 7.64
CA GLU A 315 16.62 -19.75 7.13
C GLU A 315 15.91 -19.03 5.97
N CYS A 316 15.44 -19.80 4.98
CA CYS A 316 14.70 -19.33 3.81
C CYS A 316 13.47 -20.19 3.53
N TRP A 317 12.42 -19.57 3.00
CA TRP A 317 11.31 -20.29 2.38
C TRP A 317 11.77 -20.92 1.06
N ILE A 318 11.32 -22.16 0.83
CA ILE A 318 11.60 -22.93 -0.38
C ILE A 318 10.28 -23.27 -1.06
N VAL A 319 10.23 -23.00 -2.36
CA VAL A 319 9.13 -23.36 -3.26
C VAL A 319 9.74 -24.17 -4.42
N ILE A 320 9.11 -25.27 -4.80
CA ILE A 320 9.52 -26.08 -5.95
C ILE A 320 8.32 -26.19 -6.88
N ASP A 321 8.48 -25.74 -8.13
CA ASP A 321 7.45 -25.76 -9.18
C ASP A 321 6.09 -25.20 -8.70
N GLY A 322 6.17 -24.16 -7.86
CA GLY A 322 5.02 -23.43 -7.32
C GLY A 322 4.42 -24.02 -6.05
N GLU A 323 4.87 -25.20 -5.62
CA GLU A 323 4.48 -25.77 -4.33
C GLU A 323 5.41 -25.28 -3.23
N LYS A 324 4.83 -24.72 -2.16
CA LYS A 324 5.56 -24.31 -0.97
C LYS A 324 5.97 -25.54 -0.16
N ILE A 325 7.27 -25.79 -0.06
CA ILE A 325 7.82 -27.00 0.57
C ILE A 325 8.03 -26.80 2.07
N GLY A 326 8.56 -25.64 2.46
CA GLY A 326 8.86 -25.31 3.85
C GLY A 326 10.05 -24.38 3.97
N VAL A 327 10.70 -24.39 5.14
CA VAL A 327 11.83 -23.55 5.50
C VAL A 327 13.07 -24.40 5.72
N ALA A 328 14.20 -24.02 5.11
CA ALA A 328 15.50 -24.62 5.42
C ALA A 328 16.61 -23.57 5.40
N SER A 329 17.77 -23.91 5.96
CA SER A 329 18.94 -23.03 5.91
C SER A 329 19.57 -22.98 4.52
N TYR A 330 20.27 -21.88 4.18
CA TYR A 330 21.07 -21.82 2.94
C TYR A 330 22.06 -22.99 2.84
N ALA A 331 22.67 -23.40 3.95
CA ALA A 331 23.62 -24.50 4.00
C ALA A 331 22.97 -25.85 3.64
N THR A 332 21.75 -26.11 4.13
CA THR A 332 20.96 -27.30 3.79
C THR A 332 20.62 -27.29 2.30
N ILE A 333 20.14 -26.15 1.78
CA ILE A 333 19.79 -25.99 0.37
C ILE A 333 21.01 -26.21 -0.53
N ALA A 334 22.12 -25.54 -0.24
CA ALA A 334 23.36 -25.64 -0.98
C ALA A 334 23.90 -27.08 -1.01
N ARG A 335 23.78 -27.83 0.09
CA ARG A 335 24.20 -29.23 0.11
C ARG A 335 23.32 -30.10 -0.78
N ALA A 336 22.00 -29.94 -0.70
CA ALA A 336 21.07 -30.69 -1.54
C ALA A 336 21.29 -30.40 -3.05
N LEU A 337 21.55 -29.14 -3.41
CA LEU A 337 21.91 -28.74 -4.78
C LEU A 337 23.22 -29.39 -5.24
N ARG A 338 24.27 -29.40 -4.41
CA ARG A 338 25.54 -30.09 -4.74
C ARG A 338 25.36 -31.59 -4.95
N THR A 339 24.45 -32.22 -4.22
CA THR A 339 24.20 -33.66 -4.37
C THR A 339 23.42 -33.97 -5.65
N HIS A 340 22.36 -33.21 -5.93
CA HIS A 340 21.35 -33.62 -6.92
C HIS A 340 21.39 -32.86 -8.25
N ALA A 341 21.98 -31.66 -8.30
CA ALA A 341 21.99 -30.80 -9.48
C ALA A 341 23.22 -31.00 -10.41
N GLN A 342 24.15 -31.89 -10.08
CA GLN A 342 25.47 -31.96 -10.75
C GLN A 342 25.54 -32.89 -11.98
N ARG A 343 24.40 -33.21 -12.61
CA ARG A 343 24.39 -34.04 -13.83
C ARG A 343 24.96 -33.23 -15.00
N ALA A 344 25.96 -33.75 -15.71
CA ALA A 344 26.69 -33.02 -16.75
C ALA A 344 25.81 -32.48 -17.90
N SER A 345 24.68 -33.14 -18.21
CA SER A 345 23.73 -32.70 -19.24
C SER A 345 22.73 -31.65 -18.75
N MET A 346 22.70 -31.34 -17.45
CA MET A 346 21.69 -30.48 -16.84
C MET A 346 22.08 -29.01 -17.01
N ARG A 347 21.18 -28.23 -17.62
CA ARG A 347 21.34 -26.77 -17.66
C ARG A 347 21.06 -26.19 -16.27
N ARG A 348 21.96 -25.34 -15.77
CA ARG A 348 21.91 -24.80 -14.40
C ARG A 348 21.89 -23.29 -14.47
N ILE A 349 20.81 -22.67 -13.98
CA ILE A 349 20.57 -21.23 -14.07
C ILE A 349 20.35 -20.66 -12.68
N PHE A 350 21.10 -19.61 -12.35
CA PHE A 350 20.90 -18.82 -11.15
C PHE A 350 20.22 -17.51 -11.53
N VAL A 351 19.09 -17.17 -10.92
CA VAL A 351 18.38 -15.91 -11.19
C VAL A 351 18.06 -15.19 -9.89
N VAL A 352 18.41 -13.91 -9.83
CA VAL A 352 18.11 -13.03 -8.70
C VAL A 352 17.15 -11.94 -9.17
N HIS A 353 15.92 -11.98 -8.66
CA HIS A 353 14.92 -10.93 -8.87
C HIS A 353 14.99 -9.85 -7.78
N SER A 354 15.42 -10.23 -6.58
CA SER A 354 15.76 -9.30 -5.51
C SER A 354 16.62 -10.01 -4.46
N ALA A 355 17.66 -9.34 -3.98
CA ALA A 355 18.48 -9.80 -2.86
C ALA A 355 18.07 -9.17 -1.52
N GLN A 356 16.97 -8.40 -1.49
CA GLN A 356 16.47 -7.76 -0.27
C GLN A 356 16.08 -8.82 0.77
N GLY A 357 16.50 -8.64 2.02
CA GLY A 357 16.28 -9.56 3.13
C GLY A 357 17.26 -10.75 3.17
N HIS A 358 17.97 -11.02 2.08
CA HIS A 358 18.85 -12.18 1.98
C HIS A 358 20.21 -11.99 2.68
N SER A 359 20.84 -13.14 2.95
CA SER A 359 22.24 -13.24 3.37
C SER A 359 23.10 -13.34 2.12
N THR A 360 24.02 -12.39 1.90
CA THR A 360 24.98 -12.45 0.80
C THR A 360 25.75 -13.77 0.82
N ARG A 361 26.27 -14.19 1.99
CA ARG A 361 27.00 -15.46 2.11
C ARG A 361 26.13 -16.66 1.79
N GLY A 362 24.86 -16.61 2.19
CA GLY A 362 23.87 -17.64 1.85
C GLY A 362 23.63 -17.74 0.33
N LEU A 363 23.46 -16.60 -0.34
CA LEU A 363 23.27 -16.54 -1.79
C LEU A 363 24.51 -17.01 -2.56
N ILE A 364 25.71 -16.63 -2.10
CA ILE A 364 26.98 -17.14 -2.65
C ILE A 364 27.04 -18.66 -2.51
N ALA A 365 26.74 -19.20 -1.33
CA ALA A 365 26.76 -20.64 -1.10
C ALA A 365 25.78 -21.40 -2.01
N ILE A 366 24.59 -20.84 -2.30
CA ILE A 366 23.65 -21.39 -3.29
C ILE A 366 24.25 -21.32 -4.69
N CYS A 367 24.78 -20.17 -5.10
CA CYS A 367 25.33 -19.96 -6.43
C CYS A 367 26.47 -20.94 -6.74
N GLU A 368 27.42 -21.09 -5.80
CA GLU A 368 28.54 -22.03 -5.91
C GLU A 368 28.06 -23.49 -5.88
N ALA A 369 27.09 -23.82 -5.03
CA ALA A 369 26.53 -25.16 -4.96
C ALA A 369 25.78 -25.58 -6.22
N LEU A 370 25.11 -24.63 -6.86
CA LEU A 370 24.42 -24.84 -8.12
C LEU A 370 25.41 -25.01 -9.27
N ASP A 371 26.59 -24.37 -9.21
CA ASP A 371 27.57 -24.34 -10.30
C ASP A 371 26.89 -23.90 -11.62
N ALA A 372 26.18 -22.78 -11.55
CA ALA A 372 25.35 -22.30 -12.63
C ALA A 372 26.20 -21.81 -13.81
N ALA A 373 25.88 -22.29 -15.02
CA ALA A 373 26.52 -21.83 -16.24
C ALA A 373 26.06 -20.40 -16.63
N HIS A 374 24.87 -20.01 -16.19
CA HIS A 374 24.28 -18.70 -16.45
C HIS A 374 23.70 -18.10 -15.16
N ALA A 375 24.02 -16.84 -14.92
CA ALA A 375 23.52 -16.08 -13.80
C ALA A 375 22.87 -14.77 -14.28
N TYR A 376 21.64 -14.50 -13.85
CA TYR A 376 20.88 -13.31 -14.21
C TYR A 376 20.48 -12.50 -12.98
N TYR A 377 20.60 -11.17 -13.06
CA TYR A 377 20.11 -10.26 -12.02
C TYR A 377 19.08 -9.29 -12.62
N TRP A 378 17.81 -9.42 -12.24
CA TRP A 378 16.72 -8.59 -12.75
C TRP A 378 16.58 -7.28 -11.97
N LEU A 379 16.47 -6.17 -12.70
CA LEU A 379 16.21 -4.85 -12.13
C LEU A 379 14.70 -4.59 -11.99
N HIS A 380 14.03 -5.35 -11.12
CA HIS A 380 12.62 -5.07 -10.78
C HIS A 380 12.47 -3.79 -9.94
N ASN A 381 13.51 -3.42 -9.20
CA ASN A 381 13.67 -2.15 -8.50
C ASN A 381 15.16 -1.76 -8.48
N TYR A 382 15.52 -0.68 -7.80
CA TYR A 382 16.91 -0.22 -7.66
C TYR A 382 17.54 -0.62 -6.34
N SER A 383 17.08 -1.72 -5.71
CA SER A 383 17.68 -2.24 -4.49
C SER A 383 19.20 -2.42 -4.63
N SER A 384 19.69 -2.87 -5.79
CA SER A 384 21.12 -3.01 -6.04
C SER A 384 21.94 -1.70 -6.06
N VAL A 385 21.28 -0.55 -6.13
CA VAL A 385 21.89 0.78 -6.06
C VAL A 385 21.74 1.39 -4.66
N CYS A 386 20.58 1.16 -4.03
CA CYS A 386 20.23 1.65 -2.71
C CYS A 386 19.11 0.80 -2.12
N TYR A 387 19.16 0.49 -0.82
CA TYR A 387 18.06 -0.23 -0.16
C TYR A 387 16.78 0.62 -0.06
N GLY A 388 16.86 1.95 -0.25
CA GLY A 388 15.75 2.76 -0.73
C GLY A 388 15.51 2.47 -2.21
N ASP A 389 14.83 1.36 -2.49
CA ASP A 389 14.75 0.68 -3.79
C ASP A 389 13.99 1.43 -4.89
N ASN A 390 13.30 2.51 -4.53
CA ASN A 390 12.64 3.44 -5.44
C ASN A 390 13.48 4.72 -5.70
N LEU A 391 14.67 4.84 -5.11
CA LEU A 391 15.55 6.01 -5.23
C LEU A 391 14.90 7.33 -4.80
N LEU A 392 13.91 7.29 -3.91
CA LEU A 392 13.32 8.49 -3.33
C LEU A 392 14.11 8.94 -2.09
N ARG A 393 14.66 10.15 -2.10
CA ARG A 393 15.23 10.76 -0.89
C ARG A 393 14.12 10.93 0.12
N ASN A 394 14.28 10.34 1.31
CA ASN A 394 13.30 10.39 2.40
C ASN A 394 11.88 9.99 1.94
N ASN A 395 11.77 9.09 0.95
CA ASN A 395 10.51 8.64 0.34
C ASN A 395 9.67 9.74 -0.35
N ILE A 396 10.20 10.94 -0.61
CA ILE A 396 9.40 12.09 -1.11
C ILE A 396 9.80 12.64 -2.48
N LEU A 397 11.03 12.38 -2.94
CA LEU A 397 11.56 12.98 -4.19
C LEU A 397 12.63 12.09 -4.82
N PHE A 398 12.56 11.87 -6.13
CA PHE A 398 13.60 11.13 -6.85
C PHE A 398 14.96 11.80 -6.70
N CYS A 399 15.92 11.07 -6.11
CA CYS A 399 17.20 11.63 -5.70
C CYS A 399 18.24 11.68 -6.81
N GLN A 400 17.95 11.09 -7.98
CA GLN A 400 18.88 10.90 -9.10
C GLN A 400 20.07 9.97 -8.78
N ALA A 401 19.94 9.15 -7.72
CA ALA A 401 20.96 8.21 -7.24
C ALA A 401 22.36 8.83 -7.16
N PRO A 402 22.56 9.86 -6.29
CA PRO A 402 23.84 10.55 -6.20
C PRO A 402 24.93 9.59 -5.70
N PRO A 403 26.23 9.92 -5.84
CA PRO A 403 27.30 9.09 -5.31
C PRO A 403 27.13 8.79 -3.81
N ILE A 404 27.55 7.59 -3.40
CA ILE A 404 27.63 7.19 -1.98
C ILE A 404 28.57 8.17 -1.25
N GLY A 405 28.19 8.63 -0.06
CA GLY A 405 28.95 9.61 0.72
C GLY A 405 28.80 11.08 0.26
N SER A 406 27.92 11.37 -0.69
CA SER A 406 27.57 12.75 -1.02
C SER A 406 26.68 13.39 0.06
N VAL A 407 26.76 14.72 0.22
CA VAL A 407 25.88 15.50 1.12
C VAL A 407 24.39 15.21 0.88
N ALA A 408 24.03 14.96 -0.37
CA ALA A 408 22.69 14.59 -0.80
C ALA A 408 22.22 13.24 -0.21
N CYS A 409 23.16 12.32 0.00
CA CYS A 409 22.94 11.03 0.63
C CYS A 409 22.97 11.17 2.16
N ASP A 410 23.83 12.02 2.72
CA ASP A 410 23.99 12.21 4.18
C ASP A 410 22.71 12.73 4.86
N ILE A 411 21.92 13.55 4.17
CA ILE A 411 20.62 14.06 4.66
C ILE A 411 19.45 13.09 4.40
N CYS A 412 19.73 11.93 3.82
CA CYS A 412 18.74 10.92 3.48
C CYS A 412 18.70 9.84 4.56
N ILE A 413 17.49 9.39 4.94
CA ILE A 413 17.30 8.26 5.87
C ILE A 413 17.95 6.96 5.37
N PHE A 414 18.21 6.87 4.07
CA PHE A 414 18.87 5.71 3.44
C PHE A 414 20.40 5.84 3.36
N GLY A 415 20.96 7.02 3.66
CA GLY A 415 22.34 7.31 3.32
C GLY A 415 23.36 6.54 4.17
N GLY A 416 23.13 6.50 5.48
CA GLY A 416 24.08 5.94 6.44
C GLY A 416 24.43 4.47 6.19
N ASP A 417 23.47 3.67 5.72
CA ASP A 417 23.67 2.23 5.48
C ASP A 417 23.82 1.84 4.01
N ARG A 418 23.78 2.81 3.09
CA ARG A 418 23.84 2.51 1.65
C ARG A 418 25.16 1.86 1.25
N GLU A 419 26.28 2.34 1.80
CA GLU A 419 27.60 1.76 1.53
C GLU A 419 27.68 0.30 1.97
N ARG A 420 27.23 0.00 3.19
CA ARG A 420 27.17 -1.37 3.73
C ARG A 420 26.29 -2.28 2.88
N HIS A 421 25.14 -1.76 2.44
CA HIS A 421 24.21 -2.50 1.59
C HIS A 421 24.82 -2.87 0.24
N VAL A 422 25.35 -1.89 -0.50
CA VAL A 422 25.96 -2.10 -1.82
C VAL A 422 27.23 -2.96 -1.70
N GLY A 423 28.05 -2.73 -0.67
CA GLY A 423 29.21 -3.55 -0.36
C GLY A 423 28.86 -5.02 -0.13
N SER A 424 27.74 -5.30 0.54
CA SER A 424 27.22 -6.66 0.71
C SER A 424 26.81 -7.29 -0.63
N LEU A 425 26.32 -6.53 -1.59
CA LEU A 425 25.96 -7.06 -2.91
C LEU A 425 27.18 -7.29 -3.81
N LYS A 426 28.21 -6.46 -3.69
CA LYS A 426 29.41 -6.53 -4.53
C LYS A 426 30.02 -7.93 -4.56
N ALA A 427 30.16 -8.57 -3.40
CA ALA A 427 30.72 -9.92 -3.29
C ALA A 427 29.89 -10.97 -4.06
N LEU A 428 28.56 -10.88 -4.03
CA LEU A 428 27.69 -11.76 -4.81
C LEU A 428 27.85 -11.52 -6.31
N PHE A 429 27.92 -10.25 -6.73
CA PHE A 429 28.09 -9.89 -8.14
C PHE A 429 29.46 -10.31 -8.69
N ASP A 430 30.53 -10.22 -7.89
CA ASP A 430 31.87 -10.70 -8.26
C ASP A 430 31.87 -12.21 -8.53
N ILE A 431 31.20 -12.99 -7.68
CA ILE A 431 31.18 -14.47 -7.77
C ILE A 431 30.24 -14.96 -8.87
N ALA A 432 29.02 -14.43 -8.91
CA ALA A 432 28.00 -14.88 -9.86
C ALA A 432 28.22 -14.35 -11.29
N ASN A 433 28.99 -13.26 -11.45
CA ASN A 433 29.27 -12.62 -12.74
C ASN A 433 28.01 -12.42 -13.61
N PHE A 434 27.00 -11.77 -13.03
CA PHE A 434 25.67 -11.68 -13.60
C PHE A 434 25.61 -11.02 -14.99
N VAL A 435 24.71 -11.52 -15.84
CA VAL A 435 24.04 -10.71 -16.85
C VAL A 435 22.94 -9.93 -16.16
N VAL A 436 23.06 -8.61 -16.11
CA VAL A 436 22.04 -7.74 -15.50
C VAL A 436 20.94 -7.49 -16.52
N VAL A 437 19.69 -7.75 -16.13
CA VAL A 437 18.52 -7.65 -16.99
C VAL A 437 17.68 -6.46 -16.56
N ALA A 438 17.76 -5.39 -17.35
CA ALA A 438 16.94 -4.21 -17.18
C ALA A 438 15.60 -4.40 -17.93
N PRO A 439 14.46 -4.08 -17.31
CA PRO A 439 13.18 -4.25 -17.99
C PRO A 439 12.80 -3.13 -18.94
N SER A 440 13.62 -2.08 -18.99
CA SER A 440 13.47 -0.96 -19.91
C SER A 440 14.82 -0.29 -20.12
N GLU A 441 14.94 0.46 -21.22
CA GLU A 441 16.09 1.32 -21.50
C GLU A 441 16.27 2.36 -20.38
N ALA A 442 15.16 2.93 -19.87
CA ALA A 442 15.19 3.88 -18.75
C ALA A 442 15.82 3.27 -17.48
N ALA A 443 15.43 2.05 -17.12
CA ALA A 443 16.01 1.33 -15.98
C ALA A 443 17.50 1.03 -16.20
N ARG A 444 17.87 0.58 -17.42
CA ARG A 444 19.27 0.30 -17.79
C ARG A 444 20.13 1.54 -17.60
N ASP A 445 19.68 2.67 -18.13
CA ASP A 445 20.46 3.90 -18.15
C ASP A 445 20.64 4.48 -16.74
N ILE A 446 19.59 4.45 -15.91
CA ILE A 446 19.69 4.87 -14.50
C ILE A 446 20.65 3.95 -13.73
N TRP A 447 20.46 2.64 -13.83
CA TRP A 447 21.29 1.68 -13.11
C TRP A 447 22.76 1.74 -13.55
N SER A 448 23.02 1.83 -14.85
CA SER A 448 24.38 1.87 -15.39
C SER A 448 25.15 3.14 -14.99
N ARG A 449 24.44 4.26 -14.77
CA ARG A 449 25.06 5.48 -14.24
C ARG A 449 25.29 5.42 -12.72
N ALA A 450 24.41 4.72 -12.00
CA ALA A 450 24.38 4.77 -10.54
C ALA A 450 25.08 3.59 -9.83
N SER A 451 25.38 2.51 -10.56
CA SER A 451 25.96 1.27 -10.04
C SER A 451 27.38 1.07 -10.53
N ASP A 452 28.27 0.71 -9.61
CA ASP A 452 29.63 0.24 -9.88
C ASP A 452 29.77 -1.28 -9.70
N LEU A 453 28.66 -1.99 -9.46
CA LEU A 453 28.68 -3.43 -9.26
C LEU A 453 29.30 -4.15 -10.46
N PRO A 454 30.14 -5.18 -10.23
CA PRO A 454 30.78 -5.96 -11.28
C PRO A 454 29.72 -6.80 -12.03
N ARG A 455 29.81 -6.90 -13.35
CA ARG A 455 28.81 -7.61 -14.16
C ARG A 455 29.41 -8.04 -15.49
N ARG A 456 28.84 -9.08 -16.10
CA ARG A 456 29.21 -9.55 -17.44
C ARG A 456 28.70 -8.60 -18.52
N SER A 457 27.42 -8.24 -18.45
CA SER A 457 26.75 -7.34 -19.39
C SER A 457 25.46 -6.79 -18.79
N VAL A 458 24.89 -5.77 -19.44
CA VAL A 458 23.55 -5.27 -19.12
C VAL A 458 22.70 -5.35 -20.38
N VAL A 459 21.58 -6.07 -20.32
CA VAL A 459 20.66 -6.28 -21.44
C VAL A 459 19.28 -5.71 -21.10
N VAL A 460 18.50 -5.39 -22.13
CA VAL A 460 17.12 -4.90 -21.95
C VAL A 460 16.12 -5.96 -22.41
N VAL A 461 15.22 -6.35 -21.51
CA VAL A 461 14.15 -7.32 -21.78
C VAL A 461 12.85 -6.81 -21.17
N GLU A 462 11.97 -6.25 -22.00
CA GLU A 462 10.66 -5.78 -21.52
C GLU A 462 9.76 -6.93 -21.07
N HIS A 463 9.18 -6.83 -19.88
CA HIS A 463 8.26 -7.83 -19.31
C HIS A 463 7.10 -8.20 -20.25
N CYS A 464 6.57 -7.22 -20.98
CA CYS A 464 5.44 -7.44 -21.89
C CYS A 464 5.52 -6.54 -23.13
N ARG A 465 4.80 -6.94 -24.17
CA ARG A 465 4.67 -6.21 -25.43
C ARG A 465 3.20 -5.99 -25.77
N LEU A 466 2.91 -4.86 -26.42
CA LEU A 466 1.62 -4.60 -27.03
C LEU A 466 1.58 -5.25 -28.41
N VAL A 467 0.56 -6.07 -28.68
CA VAL A 467 0.39 -6.82 -29.94
C VAL A 467 -0.99 -6.54 -30.53
N GLY A 468 -1.06 -6.39 -31.85
CA GLY A 468 -2.32 -6.17 -32.56
C GLY A 468 -2.85 -4.73 -32.48
N ALA A 469 -3.63 -4.37 -33.49
CA ALA A 469 -4.33 -3.09 -33.59
C ALA A 469 -5.75 -3.37 -34.09
N ALA A 470 -6.60 -3.93 -33.22
CA ALA A 470 -8.02 -3.96 -33.54
C ALA A 470 -8.53 -2.51 -33.54
N ARG A 471 -9.15 -2.08 -34.64
CA ARG A 471 -9.76 -0.74 -34.73
C ARG A 471 -10.99 -0.70 -33.84
N ARG A 472 -11.02 0.18 -32.84
CA ARG A 472 -12.29 0.52 -32.19
C ARG A 472 -13.16 1.30 -33.19
N PRO A 473 -14.49 1.09 -33.22
CA PRO A 473 -15.38 2.00 -33.93
C PRO A 473 -15.19 3.43 -33.40
N HIS A 474 -15.26 4.43 -34.28
CA HIS A 474 -15.26 5.82 -33.84
C HIS A 474 -16.34 6.03 -32.77
N ARG A 475 -15.93 6.55 -31.60
CA ARG A 475 -16.88 6.98 -30.58
C ARG A 475 -17.54 8.24 -31.12
N ASP A 476 -18.87 8.30 -31.12
CA ASP A 476 -19.63 9.45 -31.57
C ASP A 476 -19.23 10.67 -30.71
N VAL A 477 -18.44 11.60 -31.25
CA VAL A 477 -17.89 12.76 -30.55
C VAL A 477 -18.97 13.83 -30.43
N ARG A 478 -20.04 13.52 -29.69
CA ARG A 478 -21.03 14.54 -29.34
C ARG A 478 -20.49 15.40 -28.19
N PRO A 479 -20.76 16.72 -28.16
CA PRO A 479 -20.58 17.49 -26.94
C PRO A 479 -21.57 16.96 -25.91
N GLY A 480 -21.09 16.41 -24.78
CA GLY A 480 -22.00 15.80 -23.81
C GLY A 480 -21.34 15.17 -22.58
N PRO A 481 -20.53 14.09 -22.71
CA PRO A 481 -20.02 13.38 -21.53
C PRO A 481 -18.70 13.97 -21.01
N PRO A 482 -18.46 13.91 -19.67
CA PRO A 482 -17.18 14.27 -19.08
C PRO A 482 -16.06 13.36 -19.58
N VAL A 483 -14.84 13.89 -19.61
CA VAL A 483 -13.61 13.09 -19.77
C VAL A 483 -13.48 12.16 -18.57
N ARG A 484 -13.34 10.86 -18.83
CA ARG A 484 -13.20 9.83 -17.80
C ARG A 484 -11.72 9.56 -17.53
N VAL A 485 -11.28 9.86 -16.31
CA VAL A 485 -9.88 9.89 -15.89
C VAL A 485 -9.63 8.80 -14.85
N GLY A 486 -8.69 7.88 -15.11
CA GLY A 486 -8.37 6.77 -14.20
C GLY A 486 -7.02 6.92 -13.48
N PHE A 487 -6.97 6.53 -12.22
CA PHE A 487 -5.74 6.17 -11.50
C PHE A 487 -5.73 4.65 -11.25
N LEU A 488 -4.57 4.00 -11.38
CA LEU A 488 -4.45 2.53 -11.31
C LEU A 488 -3.47 2.10 -10.21
N GLY A 489 -3.87 1.11 -9.43
CA GLY A 489 -3.03 0.48 -8.41
C GLY A 489 -3.16 1.14 -7.03
N TYR A 490 -2.25 0.83 -6.11
CA TYR A 490 -2.35 1.29 -4.73
C TYR A 490 -2.25 2.83 -4.60
N PRO A 491 -3.07 3.47 -3.74
CA PRO A 491 -3.11 4.92 -3.54
C PRO A 491 -1.97 5.41 -2.64
N VAL A 492 -0.73 5.20 -3.08
CA VAL A 492 0.49 5.54 -2.31
C VAL A 492 1.25 6.71 -2.95
N MET A 493 1.97 7.48 -2.12
CA MET A 493 2.64 8.70 -2.57
C MET A 493 3.60 8.45 -3.73
N HIS A 494 4.45 7.42 -3.66
CA HIS A 494 5.44 7.16 -4.70
C HIS A 494 4.82 6.80 -6.06
N LYS A 495 3.56 6.31 -6.07
CA LYS A 495 2.77 6.09 -7.30
C LYS A 495 2.06 7.34 -7.80
N GLY A 496 2.19 8.46 -7.08
CA GLY A 496 1.64 9.76 -7.47
C GLY A 496 0.20 9.99 -7.03
N TRP A 497 -0.32 9.23 -6.07
CA TRP A 497 -1.69 9.37 -5.59
C TRP A 497 -2.01 10.81 -5.14
N THR A 498 -1.08 11.45 -4.43
CA THR A 498 -1.24 12.83 -3.97
C THR A 498 -1.33 13.83 -5.13
N VAL A 499 -0.68 13.55 -6.26
CA VAL A 499 -0.79 14.37 -7.48
C VAL A 499 -2.16 14.17 -8.12
N PHE A 500 -2.67 12.93 -8.14
CA PHE A 500 -4.03 12.65 -8.61
C PHE A 500 -5.09 13.35 -7.76
N GLU A 501 -4.98 13.32 -6.43
CA GLU A 501 -5.86 14.06 -5.52
C GLU A 501 -5.82 15.57 -5.77
N ARG A 502 -4.63 16.12 -6.03
CA ARG A 502 -4.47 17.54 -6.42
C ARG A 502 -5.23 17.86 -7.70
N ILE A 503 -5.17 17.01 -8.72
CA ILE A 503 -5.92 17.18 -9.97
C ILE A 503 -7.43 17.20 -9.67
N VAL A 504 -7.93 16.19 -8.95
CA VAL A 504 -9.35 16.08 -8.57
C VAL A 504 -9.83 17.32 -7.79
N SER A 505 -8.98 17.82 -6.89
CA SER A 505 -9.28 19.01 -6.09
C SER A 505 -9.25 20.28 -6.93
N ALA A 506 -8.26 20.43 -7.81
CA ALA A 506 -8.09 21.62 -8.65
C ALA A 506 -9.21 21.77 -9.70
N THR A 507 -9.82 20.67 -10.13
CA THR A 507 -10.98 20.67 -11.03
C THR A 507 -12.31 20.51 -10.27
N ARG A 508 -12.37 20.89 -8.99
CA ARG A 508 -13.59 20.75 -8.19
C ARG A 508 -14.72 21.57 -8.79
N GLY A 509 -15.87 20.91 -8.99
CA GLY A 509 -17.08 21.54 -9.53
C GLY A 509 -17.10 21.64 -11.05
N ASP A 510 -16.02 21.21 -11.71
CA ASP A 510 -15.95 21.13 -13.15
C ASP A 510 -16.65 19.85 -13.65
N SER A 511 -17.72 20.04 -14.42
CA SER A 511 -18.47 18.93 -15.02
C SER A 511 -17.79 18.33 -16.25
N ALA A 512 -16.64 18.86 -16.68
CA ALA A 512 -15.85 18.30 -17.77
C ALA A 512 -15.13 17.01 -17.39
N TYR A 513 -15.07 16.63 -16.11
CA TYR A 513 -14.28 15.49 -15.63
C TYR A 513 -15.07 14.52 -14.75
N GLN A 514 -14.79 13.23 -14.90
CA GLN A 514 -15.22 12.16 -13.99
C GLN A 514 -14.00 11.31 -13.64
N PHE A 515 -13.70 11.14 -12.35
CA PHE A 515 -12.50 10.45 -11.89
C PHE A 515 -12.81 9.05 -11.37
N PHE A 516 -11.89 8.12 -11.64
CA PHE A 516 -11.98 6.72 -11.29
C PHE A 516 -10.69 6.26 -10.61
N HIS A 517 -10.80 5.32 -9.67
CA HIS A 517 -9.66 4.64 -9.07
C HIS A 517 -9.83 3.13 -9.21
N PHE A 518 -8.91 2.49 -9.93
CA PHE A 518 -8.89 1.05 -10.18
C PHE A 518 -7.84 0.38 -9.30
N ALA A 519 -8.27 -0.39 -8.31
CA ALA A 519 -7.37 -1.10 -7.40
C ALA A 519 -8.04 -2.33 -6.80
N SER A 520 -7.29 -3.17 -6.09
CA SER A 520 -7.87 -4.29 -5.36
C SER A 520 -8.88 -3.80 -4.32
N ALA A 521 -9.79 -4.67 -3.90
CA ALA A 521 -10.79 -4.33 -2.88
C ALA A 521 -10.19 -3.82 -1.56
N LYS A 522 -8.91 -4.12 -1.28
CA LYS A 522 -8.19 -3.67 -0.08
C LYS A 522 -7.56 -2.27 -0.22
N ALA A 523 -7.39 -1.78 -1.44
CA ALA A 523 -6.64 -0.56 -1.74
C ALA A 523 -7.51 0.50 -2.43
N ILE A 524 -8.69 0.13 -2.88
CA ILE A 524 -9.64 1.00 -3.54
C ILE A 524 -10.06 2.17 -2.65
N VAL A 525 -10.10 3.36 -3.25
CA VAL A 525 -10.57 4.60 -2.63
C VAL A 525 -11.76 5.08 -3.43
N SER A 526 -12.90 5.19 -2.74
CA SER A 526 -14.14 5.76 -3.29
C SER A 526 -14.48 7.02 -2.51
N THR A 527 -14.67 8.12 -3.21
CA THR A 527 -15.12 9.38 -2.63
C THR A 527 -16.29 9.92 -3.44
N THR A 528 -16.85 11.07 -3.05
CA THR A 528 -17.88 11.73 -3.87
C THR A 528 -17.38 12.27 -5.20
N ARG A 529 -16.06 12.31 -5.41
CA ARG A 529 -15.42 12.77 -6.64
C ARG A 529 -14.67 11.67 -7.39
N ILE A 530 -14.37 10.56 -6.73
CA ILE A 530 -13.61 9.44 -7.28
C ILE A 530 -14.46 8.18 -7.18
N GLU A 531 -14.82 7.61 -8.32
CA GLU A 531 -15.50 6.34 -8.42
C GLU A 531 -14.48 5.20 -8.28
N GLY A 532 -14.54 4.44 -7.19
CA GLY A 532 -13.70 3.26 -7.03
C GLY A 532 -14.23 2.08 -7.85
N VAL A 533 -13.33 1.40 -8.56
CA VAL A 533 -13.61 0.16 -9.30
C VAL A 533 -12.67 -0.95 -8.83
N ALA A 534 -13.22 -1.97 -8.19
CA ALA A 534 -12.42 -3.07 -7.64
C ALA A 534 -11.88 -3.96 -8.77
N VAL A 535 -10.56 -4.13 -8.85
CA VAL A 535 -9.87 -4.93 -9.86
C VAL A 535 -8.78 -5.77 -9.19
N ASP A 536 -8.88 -7.08 -9.34
CA ASP A 536 -7.90 -8.05 -8.85
C ASP A 536 -7.22 -8.77 -10.01
N VAL A 537 -6.03 -8.30 -10.39
CA VAL A 537 -5.19 -8.94 -11.40
C VAL A 537 -4.49 -10.16 -10.79
N SER A 538 -4.65 -11.32 -11.41
CA SER A 538 -4.00 -12.57 -11.01
C SER A 538 -3.30 -13.23 -12.21
N ARG A 539 -2.57 -14.32 -11.97
CA ARG A 539 -1.88 -15.09 -13.04
C ARG A 539 -2.86 -15.60 -14.11
N ASP A 540 -4.03 -16.06 -13.70
CA ASP A 540 -5.05 -16.59 -14.63
C ASP A 540 -5.92 -15.49 -15.26
N ARG A 541 -5.79 -14.24 -14.77
CA ARG A 541 -6.64 -13.11 -15.14
C ARG A 541 -5.80 -11.85 -15.33
N ARG A 542 -4.86 -11.93 -16.27
CA ARG A 542 -3.86 -10.87 -16.57
C ARG A 542 -4.44 -9.66 -17.28
N ASP A 543 -5.62 -9.78 -17.88
CA ASP A 543 -6.26 -8.71 -18.66
C ASP A 543 -7.35 -7.95 -17.88
N GLU A 544 -7.58 -8.28 -16.60
CA GLU A 544 -8.68 -7.69 -15.80
C GLU A 544 -8.63 -6.16 -15.72
N MET A 545 -7.45 -5.58 -15.53
CA MET A 545 -7.31 -4.12 -15.55
C MET A 545 -7.68 -3.53 -16.91
N THR A 546 -7.21 -4.15 -17.99
CA THR A 546 -7.53 -3.72 -19.37
C THR A 546 -9.05 -3.81 -19.63
N ARG A 547 -9.70 -4.89 -19.18
CA ARG A 547 -11.15 -5.08 -19.28
C ARG A 547 -11.92 -4.06 -18.45
N ALA A 548 -11.48 -3.77 -17.23
CA ALA A 548 -12.10 -2.80 -16.35
C ALA A 548 -12.06 -1.39 -16.95
N LEU A 549 -10.90 -0.94 -17.45
CA LEU A 549 -10.75 0.33 -18.15
C LEU A 549 -11.63 0.42 -19.40
N THR A 550 -11.68 -0.67 -20.19
CA THR A 550 -12.50 -0.76 -21.40
C THR A 550 -13.99 -0.64 -21.08
N THR A 551 -14.45 -1.34 -20.03
CA THR A 551 -15.85 -1.38 -19.58
C THR A 551 -16.30 -0.03 -19.05
N HIS A 552 -15.44 0.63 -18.26
CA HIS A 552 -15.67 1.99 -17.76
C HIS A 552 -15.27 3.05 -18.79
N ALA A 553 -14.99 2.66 -20.03
CA ALA A 553 -14.68 3.54 -21.16
C ALA A 553 -13.78 4.74 -20.77
N ILE A 554 -12.70 4.45 -20.03
CA ILE A 554 -11.74 5.43 -19.55
C ILE A 554 -11.01 6.03 -20.76
N ASP A 555 -10.93 7.36 -20.79
CA ASP A 555 -10.31 8.09 -21.89
C ASP A 555 -8.81 8.31 -21.61
N VAL A 556 -8.51 8.70 -20.37
CA VAL A 556 -7.15 9.06 -19.94
C VAL A 556 -6.82 8.38 -18.63
N VAL A 557 -5.59 7.89 -18.51
CA VAL A 557 -5.03 7.33 -17.28
C VAL A 557 -3.88 8.22 -16.80
N VAL A 558 -3.86 8.55 -15.51
CA VAL A 558 -2.83 9.40 -14.89
C VAL A 558 -1.91 8.50 -14.05
N ILE A 559 -0.64 8.41 -14.44
CA ILE A 559 0.40 7.63 -13.73
C ILE A 559 1.55 8.59 -13.39
N PRO A 560 1.39 9.49 -12.41
CA PRO A 560 2.39 10.49 -12.08
C PRO A 560 3.38 9.91 -11.04
N ALA A 561 3.99 8.77 -11.36
CA ALA A 561 4.93 8.11 -10.47
C ALA A 561 6.09 9.06 -10.14
N LEU A 562 6.38 9.22 -8.84
CA LEU A 562 7.43 10.12 -8.35
C LEU A 562 8.82 9.51 -8.42
N TRP A 563 8.87 8.21 -8.72
CA TRP A 563 10.09 7.42 -8.83
C TRP A 563 10.23 6.88 -10.26
N PRO A 564 11.45 6.61 -10.71
CA PRO A 564 11.68 6.13 -12.07
C PRO A 564 11.33 4.65 -12.21
N GLU A 565 10.05 4.32 -12.39
CA GLU A 565 9.59 2.93 -12.47
C GLU A 565 10.46 2.12 -13.45
N THR A 566 10.98 0.99 -13.00
CA THR A 566 11.79 0.10 -13.84
C THR A 566 10.94 -0.53 -14.95
N PHE A 567 9.74 -0.99 -14.58
CA PHE A 567 8.68 -1.49 -15.45
C PHE A 567 7.31 -1.01 -14.93
N SER A 568 6.28 -1.06 -15.78
CA SER A 568 4.95 -0.56 -15.40
C SER A 568 3.83 -1.30 -16.13
N TYR A 569 3.27 -2.37 -15.54
CA TYR A 569 2.15 -3.09 -16.15
C TYR A 569 0.93 -2.19 -16.39
N THR A 570 0.63 -1.29 -15.45
CA THR A 570 -0.48 -0.34 -15.55
C THR A 570 -0.39 0.56 -16.77
N THR A 571 0.83 0.94 -17.19
CA THR A 571 1.03 1.69 -18.44
C THR A 571 0.63 0.85 -19.65
N PHE A 572 1.05 -0.41 -19.71
CA PHE A 572 0.71 -1.30 -20.82
C PHE A 572 -0.79 -1.65 -20.83
N GLU A 573 -1.40 -1.87 -19.65
CA GLU A 573 -2.84 -2.11 -19.48
C GLU A 573 -3.67 -0.91 -19.95
N ALA A 574 -3.27 0.31 -19.59
CA ALA A 574 -3.93 1.53 -20.05
C ALA A 574 -3.84 1.69 -21.57
N LEU A 575 -2.64 1.50 -22.15
CA LEU A 575 -2.44 1.60 -23.58
C LEU A 575 -3.20 0.51 -24.35
N ALA A 576 -3.22 -0.73 -23.84
CA ALA A 576 -3.98 -1.85 -24.38
C ALA A 576 -5.50 -1.57 -24.38
N ALA A 577 -6.02 -0.97 -23.31
CA ALA A 577 -7.43 -0.55 -23.21
C ALA A 577 -7.81 0.59 -24.16
N GLY A 578 -6.83 1.22 -24.80
CA GLY A 578 -7.04 2.36 -25.67
C GLY A 578 -7.07 3.71 -24.95
N CYS A 579 -6.63 3.78 -23.69
CA CYS A 579 -6.48 5.04 -22.96
C CYS A 579 -5.21 5.78 -23.42
N ASP A 580 -5.20 7.10 -23.30
CA ASP A 580 -3.97 7.88 -23.32
C ASP A 580 -3.39 7.98 -21.90
N VAL A 581 -2.06 8.02 -21.75
CA VAL A 581 -1.41 8.05 -20.44
C VAL A 581 -0.73 9.40 -20.18
N LEU A 582 -1.07 10.05 -19.07
CA LEU A 582 -0.42 11.28 -18.60
C LEU A 582 0.52 10.95 -17.45
N THR A 583 1.77 11.40 -17.53
CA THR A 583 2.82 11.07 -16.56
C THR A 583 3.85 12.19 -16.41
N LEU A 584 4.73 12.07 -15.41
CA LEU A 584 5.85 12.99 -15.15
C LEU A 584 7.11 12.52 -15.88
N ALA A 585 8.04 13.44 -16.16
CA ALA A 585 9.29 13.13 -16.88
C ALA A 585 10.20 12.15 -16.12
N ASP A 586 10.17 12.20 -14.78
CA ASP A 586 10.99 11.35 -13.92
C ASP A 586 10.38 9.96 -13.64
N SER A 587 9.25 9.61 -14.26
CA SER A 587 8.53 8.34 -13.99
C SER A 587 9.17 7.10 -14.65
N GLY A 588 10.37 7.22 -15.22
CA GLY A 588 11.16 6.12 -15.75
C GLY A 588 10.50 5.46 -16.96
N ASN A 589 10.24 4.15 -16.87
CA ASN A 589 9.67 3.39 -17.97
C ASN A 589 8.27 3.88 -18.39
N VAL A 590 7.51 4.48 -17.46
CA VAL A 590 6.21 5.09 -17.79
C VAL A 590 6.40 6.21 -18.82
N ALA A 591 7.25 7.20 -18.51
CA ALA A 591 7.58 8.29 -19.44
C ALA A 591 8.14 7.76 -20.76
N ALA A 592 9.11 6.83 -20.71
CA ALA A 592 9.71 6.26 -21.92
C ALA A 592 8.67 5.59 -22.83
N LYS A 593 7.74 4.82 -22.24
CA LYS A 593 6.69 4.13 -22.99
C LYS A 593 5.64 5.09 -23.55
N VAL A 594 5.27 6.14 -22.80
CA VAL A 594 4.36 7.19 -23.29
C VAL A 594 4.97 7.92 -24.49
N SER A 595 6.25 8.31 -24.39
CA SER A 595 6.97 8.95 -25.49
C SER A 595 7.07 8.05 -26.73
N SER A 596 7.43 6.77 -26.56
CA SER A 596 7.61 5.86 -27.69
C SER A 596 6.31 5.43 -28.35
N SER A 597 5.22 5.31 -27.57
CA SER A 597 3.90 4.92 -28.09
C SER A 597 3.16 6.07 -28.75
N GLN A 598 3.56 7.33 -28.48
CA GLN A 598 2.83 8.53 -28.88
C GLN A 598 1.36 8.53 -28.39
N ARG A 599 1.09 7.87 -27.26
CA ARG A 599 -0.25 7.70 -26.67
C ARG A 599 -0.32 8.29 -25.28
N GLY A 600 -0.49 9.61 -25.24
CA GLY A 600 -0.51 10.40 -24.03
C GLY A 600 0.48 11.56 -24.05
N ARG A 601 0.90 12.02 -22.86
CA ARG A 601 1.82 13.15 -22.71
C ARG A 601 2.66 13.03 -21.45
N VAL A 602 3.93 13.41 -21.57
CA VAL A 602 4.89 13.51 -20.47
C VAL A 602 5.02 14.97 -20.06
N PHE A 603 4.95 15.24 -18.75
CA PHE A 603 5.04 16.59 -18.18
C PHE A 603 6.34 16.76 -17.40
N PRO A 604 6.96 17.96 -17.41
CA PRO A 604 8.20 18.20 -16.69
C PRO A 604 8.02 18.14 -15.16
N ASP A 605 6.84 18.53 -14.67
CA ASP A 605 6.54 18.64 -13.25
C ASP A 605 5.04 18.49 -12.96
N GLU A 606 4.71 18.39 -11.66
CA GLU A 606 3.34 18.25 -11.16
C GLU A 606 2.46 19.46 -11.51
N GLU A 607 3.01 20.67 -11.48
CA GLU A 607 2.28 21.91 -11.77
C GLU A 607 1.81 21.95 -13.23
N SER A 608 2.69 21.58 -14.16
CA SER A 608 2.37 21.51 -15.58
C SER A 608 1.30 20.47 -15.86
N LEU A 609 1.33 19.33 -15.15
CA LEU A 609 0.30 18.30 -15.25
C LEU A 609 -1.04 18.79 -14.69
N VAL A 610 -1.07 19.38 -13.49
CA VAL A 610 -2.30 19.94 -12.90
C VAL A 610 -2.86 21.07 -13.76
N GLY A 611 -2.00 21.96 -14.26
CA GLY A 611 -2.34 23.05 -15.17
C GLY A 611 -2.98 22.58 -16.47
N PHE A 612 -2.59 21.40 -16.96
CA PHE A 612 -3.18 20.78 -18.16
C PHE A 612 -4.66 20.40 -17.95
N PHE A 613 -5.05 20.05 -16.73
CA PHE A 613 -6.44 19.82 -16.36
C PHE A 613 -7.20 21.12 -16.15
N THR A 614 -6.65 22.07 -15.37
CA THR A 614 -7.35 23.32 -15.06
C THR A 614 -7.53 24.25 -16.27
N SER A 615 -6.70 24.09 -17.30
CA SER A 615 -6.83 24.80 -18.59
C SER A 615 -7.66 24.05 -19.64
N HIS A 616 -8.30 22.94 -19.27
CA HIS A 616 -9.11 22.08 -20.16
C HIS A 616 -8.39 21.44 -21.35
N GLN A 617 -7.07 21.53 -21.42
CA GLN A 617 -6.31 20.95 -22.53
C GLN A 617 -6.41 19.41 -22.60
N VAL A 618 -6.72 18.74 -21.48
CA VAL A 618 -7.08 17.30 -21.49
C VAL A 618 -8.31 17.03 -22.33
N VAL A 619 -9.32 17.91 -22.29
CA VAL A 619 -10.56 17.77 -23.07
C VAL A 619 -10.23 17.86 -24.56
N ASP A 620 -9.36 18.79 -24.94
CA ASP A 620 -8.90 18.93 -26.33
C ASP A 620 -8.12 17.70 -26.79
N LEU A 621 -7.22 17.15 -25.95
CA LEU A 621 -6.50 15.92 -26.23
C LEU A 621 -7.47 14.76 -26.54
N VAL A 622 -8.46 14.53 -25.67
CA VAL A 622 -9.44 13.44 -25.83
C VAL A 622 -10.28 13.64 -27.08
N ARG A 623 -10.70 14.87 -27.38
CA ARG A 623 -11.49 15.18 -28.60
C ARG A 623 -10.68 14.94 -29.87
N ILE A 624 -9.44 15.43 -29.92
CA ILE A 624 -8.54 15.19 -31.05
C ILE A 624 -8.34 13.67 -31.24
N ARG A 625 -8.14 12.93 -30.15
CA ARG A 625 -7.93 11.48 -30.20
C ARG A 625 -9.15 10.70 -30.64
N ALA A 626 -10.35 11.08 -30.20
CA ALA A 626 -11.59 10.44 -30.65
C ALA A 626 -11.84 10.61 -32.16
N SER A 627 -11.28 11.65 -32.78
CA SER A 627 -11.33 11.87 -34.23
C SER A 627 -10.35 10.99 -35.03
N GLN A 628 -9.43 10.27 -34.36
CA GLN A 628 -8.41 9.43 -34.98
C GLN A 628 -8.75 7.93 -34.86
N PRO A 629 -8.32 7.09 -35.80
CA PRO A 629 -8.44 5.64 -35.65
C PRO A 629 -7.61 5.15 -34.46
N ASN A 630 -8.27 4.60 -33.43
CA ASN A 630 -7.58 4.04 -32.26
C ASN A 630 -7.27 2.56 -32.45
N ALA A 631 -6.00 2.20 -32.26
CA ALA A 631 -5.54 0.83 -32.12
C ALA A 631 -5.78 0.36 -30.68
N VAL A 632 -6.59 -0.69 -30.52
CA VAL A 632 -6.66 -1.50 -29.31
C VAL A 632 -5.67 -2.65 -29.48
N SER A 633 -4.81 -2.82 -28.47
CA SER A 633 -3.78 -3.86 -28.45
C SER A 633 -4.10 -4.89 -27.38
N SER A 634 -3.62 -6.11 -27.56
CA SER A 634 -3.51 -7.09 -26.48
C SER A 634 -2.12 -7.03 -25.86
N ILE A 635 -2.00 -7.47 -24.62
CA ILE A 635 -0.72 -7.60 -23.92
C ILE A 635 -0.24 -9.03 -24.06
N VAL A 636 1.02 -9.20 -24.44
CA VAL A 636 1.72 -10.48 -24.37
C VAL A 636 2.80 -10.38 -23.31
N HIS A 637 2.70 -11.19 -22.25
CA HIS A 637 3.73 -11.32 -21.22
C HIS A 637 4.79 -12.32 -21.71
N CYS A 638 5.92 -11.81 -22.17
CA CYS A 638 6.94 -12.65 -22.82
C CYS A 638 8.38 -12.37 -22.38
N GLY A 639 8.67 -11.23 -21.76
CA GLY A 639 10.00 -10.98 -21.24
C GLY A 639 10.16 -11.62 -19.88
N THR A 640 10.80 -12.77 -19.80
CA THR A 640 11.22 -13.44 -18.56
C THR A 640 12.59 -14.07 -18.78
N THR A 641 13.19 -14.68 -17.74
CA THR A 641 14.45 -15.43 -17.91
C THR A 641 14.28 -16.56 -18.93
N ALA A 642 13.08 -17.13 -19.07
CA ALA A 642 12.81 -18.15 -20.08
C ALA A 642 13.12 -17.69 -21.52
N ALA A 643 12.82 -16.42 -21.84
CA ALA A 643 13.13 -15.86 -23.16
C ALA A 643 14.64 -15.79 -23.42
N LEU A 644 15.43 -15.40 -22.41
CA LEU A 644 16.90 -15.36 -22.48
C LEU A 644 17.50 -16.76 -22.68
N VAL A 645 16.88 -17.77 -22.06
CA VAL A 645 17.31 -19.17 -22.08
C VAL A 645 17.00 -19.84 -23.42
N ALA A 646 15.92 -19.43 -24.09
CA ALA A 646 15.48 -19.96 -25.38
C ALA A 646 16.27 -19.39 -26.57
N ASP A 647 16.62 -18.09 -26.54
CA ASP A 647 17.25 -17.40 -27.68
C ASP A 647 18.71 -17.81 -27.93
N GLY A 648 19.34 -18.58 -27.03
CA GLY A 648 20.69 -19.17 -27.20
C GLY A 648 21.84 -18.17 -27.40
N SER A 649 21.55 -16.87 -27.45
CA SER A 649 22.41 -15.79 -27.96
C SER A 649 22.95 -14.87 -26.87
N ILE A 650 22.52 -15.07 -25.62
CA ILE A 650 22.97 -14.32 -24.43
C ILE A 650 23.67 -15.29 -23.43
N GLY A 651 24.04 -16.48 -23.91
CA GLY A 651 24.73 -17.54 -23.19
C GLY A 651 26.19 -17.21 -22.87
#